data_AF-A0A956ZCW8-F1
#
_entry.id   AF-A0A956ZCW8-F1
#
_cell.length_a   1.000
_cell.length_b   1.000
_cell.length_c   1.000
_cell.angle_alpha   90.00
_cell.angle_beta   90.00
_cell.angle_gamma   90.00
#
_symmetry.space_group_name_H-M   'P 1'
#
loop_
_entity.id
_entity.type
_entity.pdbx_description
1 polymer ?
#
loop_
_entity_poly.entity_id
_entity_poly.type
_entity_poly.pdbx_seq_one_letter_code
_entity_poly.pdbx_strand_id
1 'polypeptide(L)'
;MGKELNLSRMGAEDIVSSGSDNVVVIKAQEELSRDSGFFSGRLEQTAAGMIIGATRDIFGEAKTLEEKEKRAETSDFLGHVVADAVVMIPRFKAVKAGMARTALLANPHDGLAQDPLNLGKNFLEGAALNKVSRAVLPGSSLTGLTGRYLGDGLKAEAATHMTAGFGFGAVKSGFDARTWLDNQGNFSVGSGLESMAKTGTAAALINLPAGMVGMRSAQWGGRALKAETLSPRAHSFFIGATSGYTSGAVVGGIEAFKEGKGFYDTLEQMNQAGLIGAGTGGLLMSVAPLEKPLYSKPEKAGATRQSKETSIDLSSELSLSARAKMMEIEPALPAGRRKVLLDGSDDLAVAEAGLGSRRRKIPVDELEYQPRETLKLTDLSRQLIREPNQTRLRLFVPEEASKKTYSSYEEFAPQIKGRHVDTRIYKFKGSKTEIEVSESYAVKLDQIRILRHNAAAPNAYDQLPSYQRSQVSRALDPKGPEFVGGSQAAQVEALAKFMTEAEARQSLMVLRARDELMRNPENSKALPEDILVVLQELPNPSLVKRVVIDEGVNPNDIWTRQSYDPDFVSAATASPDGEITFYKPTIDFFKVGADKVNLDGNLSRAELRGYANHEWSHLGHFSDPLNFGLFKLAEHVDAVVPSGKTAATLEDAHKTALERPPDQYFMRTYARRNSEENWAVHMGESFLAPESHLFADLAERAPVRTTVLGRSINAKSTNSQGNNVHGESIAKRTEAANRTAMPAAQKVLEQRIATGSDAQKVAAVELLGHMGSKERHIRTLLDVADSPESLLIKDNVETLSGGYIRRSSLVKSINESSLADAALDNAIRIAGNGMKGESEVAFLIRQVRESKGQVRDLSLERLRRMDDGFDLARFATMAGDADNLPAMMDMLPSIRDRQAQNMVFDEIMALGAKGEYGDGFVNSILIDTIKRVPSLRIKATNVLGDRLARDPDMAIGEPEKLLRLWRGHSDEQFASRARKIVDTIEARREMIRAVEMMDSPDGAKRLSGIDMATKHHDRSLIAPLLKVVASGNADEVALAARALRDYEWQMVKHEAGVMQSENPEIKFDANLRYLIQG
;
A
#
# COMPACT_ATOMS: atom_id res chain seq x y z
N MET A 1 -14.53 8.42 64.66
CA MET A 1 -13.76 9.54 64.08
C MET A 1 -13.76 9.36 62.58
N GLY A 2 -14.77 9.93 61.92
CA GLY A 2 -14.91 9.92 60.48
C GLY A 2 -14.50 11.26 59.91
N LYS A 3 -13.71 11.23 58.83
CA LYS A 3 -13.76 12.18 57.74
C LYS A 3 -13.57 11.38 56.46
N GLU A 4 -14.67 11.15 55.76
CA GLU A 4 -14.65 10.75 54.35
C GLU A 4 -13.92 11.85 53.56
N LEU A 5 -12.82 11.47 52.91
CA LEU A 5 -12.15 12.30 51.91
C LEU A 5 -12.92 12.16 50.61
N ASN A 6 -13.70 13.19 50.29
CA ASN A 6 -14.52 13.26 49.09
C ASN A 6 -13.62 13.61 47.89
N LEU A 7 -13.09 12.58 47.23
CA LEU A 7 -12.23 12.67 46.03
C LEU A 7 -12.93 13.25 44.78
N SER A 8 -14.21 13.64 44.88
CA SER A 8 -14.97 14.25 43.78
C SER A 8 -14.68 15.75 43.55
N ARG A 9 -13.80 16.38 44.36
CA ARG A 9 -13.51 17.82 44.28
C ARG A 9 -12.16 18.22 43.70
N MET A 10 -11.24 17.29 43.39
CA MET A 10 -10.04 17.60 42.59
C MET A 10 -10.30 17.26 41.12
N GLY A 11 -11.24 17.98 40.52
CA GLY A 11 -11.42 17.99 39.07
C GLY A 11 -10.44 18.99 38.43
N ALA A 12 -10.12 18.78 37.16
CA ALA A 12 -9.25 19.64 36.35
C ALA A 12 -9.67 21.14 36.26
N GLU A 13 -10.73 21.55 36.95
CA GLU A 13 -11.26 22.92 37.00
C GLU A 13 -10.41 23.88 37.87
N ASP A 14 -9.69 23.38 38.88
CA ASP A 14 -8.84 24.23 39.76
C ASP A 14 -7.51 24.65 39.10
N ILE A 15 -7.13 24.02 37.98
CA ILE A 15 -5.89 24.33 37.25
C ILE A 15 -6.10 25.47 36.23
N VAL A 16 -7.34 25.86 35.91
CA VAL A 16 -7.62 26.70 34.72
C VAL A 16 -8.52 27.93 34.97
N SER A 17 -9.01 28.20 36.18
CA SER A 17 -9.86 29.39 36.41
C SER A 17 -9.33 30.39 37.45
N SER A 18 -8.46 31.32 37.04
CA SER A 18 -8.49 32.73 37.48
C SER A 18 -7.46 33.57 36.71
N GLY A 19 -7.86 34.80 36.32
CA GLY A 19 -7.22 35.66 35.33
C GLY A 19 -5.87 36.30 35.69
N SER A 20 -4.91 35.54 36.22
CA SER A 20 -3.51 35.96 36.31
C SER A 20 -2.56 34.77 36.05
N ASP A 21 -2.37 34.49 34.76
CA ASP A 21 -1.91 33.23 34.15
C ASP A 21 -0.46 32.74 34.43
N ASN A 22 0.30 33.34 35.36
CA ASN A 22 1.73 32.99 35.56
C ASN A 22 2.09 32.36 36.93
N VAL A 23 1.15 32.25 37.89
CA VAL A 23 1.47 31.91 39.30
C VAL A 23 0.96 30.52 39.74
N VAL A 24 0.08 29.87 38.98
CA VAL A 24 -0.69 28.69 39.45
C VAL A 24 0.11 27.37 39.43
N VAL A 25 0.95 27.14 38.42
CA VAL A 25 1.72 25.88 38.29
C VAL A 25 2.78 25.75 39.40
N ILE A 26 3.39 26.87 39.80
CA ILE A 26 4.40 26.92 40.85
C ILE A 26 3.77 26.69 42.24
N LYS A 27 2.56 27.22 42.49
CA LYS A 27 1.83 27.04 43.75
C LYS A 27 1.33 25.62 43.97
N ALA A 28 0.83 24.95 42.93
CA ALA A 28 0.39 23.55 43.04
C ALA A 28 1.55 22.61 43.40
N GLN A 29 2.75 22.88 42.87
CA GLN A 29 3.96 22.11 43.18
C GLN A 29 4.52 22.42 44.58
N GLU A 30 4.41 23.66 45.06
CA GLU A 30 4.70 24.03 46.47
C GLU A 30 3.71 23.40 47.47
N GLU A 31 2.44 23.23 47.12
CA GLU A 31 1.46 22.54 47.97
C GLU A 31 1.64 21.01 47.96
N LEU A 32 1.97 20.42 46.81
CA LEU A 32 2.30 18.99 46.69
C LEU A 32 3.61 18.63 47.43
N SER A 33 4.64 19.46 47.36
CA SER A 33 5.91 19.23 48.08
C SER A 33 5.80 19.39 49.60
N ARG A 34 4.79 20.11 50.11
CA ARG A 34 4.55 20.26 51.55
C ARG A 34 3.91 19.03 52.21
N ASP A 35 3.27 18.16 51.44
CA ASP A 35 2.68 16.91 51.93
C ASP A 35 3.68 15.75 51.77
N SER A 36 4.81 15.85 52.49
CA SER A 36 6.04 15.06 52.27
C SER A 36 5.89 13.54 52.43
N GLY A 37 4.76 13.05 52.95
CA GLY A 37 4.51 11.62 53.19
C GLY A 37 4.04 10.85 51.95
N PHE A 38 3.40 11.51 50.97
CA PHE A 38 2.93 10.82 49.76
C PHE A 38 4.07 10.53 48.77
N PHE A 39 5.14 11.33 48.82
CA PHE A 39 6.24 11.28 47.87
C PHE A 39 7.52 10.64 48.44
N SER A 40 7.63 10.47 49.75
CA SER A 40 8.75 9.80 50.39
C SER A 40 8.74 8.30 50.09
N GLY A 41 9.71 7.80 49.31
CA GLY A 41 9.88 6.38 49.01
C GLY A 41 9.57 5.98 47.55
N ARG A 42 9.19 6.94 46.71
CA ARG A 42 9.09 6.77 45.26
C ARG A 42 10.45 6.96 44.60
N LEU A 43 10.67 6.26 43.48
CA LEU A 43 11.95 6.28 42.75
C LEU A 43 11.86 7.07 41.44
N GLU A 44 10.65 7.47 41.03
CA GLU A 44 10.39 8.24 39.81
C GLU A 44 11.00 9.65 39.87
N GLN A 45 11.81 9.98 38.87
CA GLN A 45 12.55 11.23 38.75
C GLN A 45 11.79 12.32 37.96
N THR A 46 10.53 12.07 37.58
CA THR A 46 9.68 13.06 36.89
C THR A 46 8.31 13.15 37.54
N ALA A 47 7.74 14.36 37.61
CA ALA A 47 6.40 14.57 38.17
C ALA A 47 5.33 13.76 37.41
N ALA A 48 5.41 13.68 36.08
CA ALA A 48 4.53 12.85 35.26
C ALA A 48 4.75 11.35 35.51
N GLY A 49 6.00 10.90 35.60
CA GLY A 49 6.32 9.51 35.92
C GLY A 49 5.80 9.10 37.29
N MET A 50 5.89 9.99 38.26
CA MET A 50 5.36 9.79 39.60
C MET A 50 3.83 9.64 39.62
N ILE A 51 3.09 10.45 38.85
CA ILE A 51 1.63 10.31 38.68
C ILE A 51 1.27 8.97 38.03
N ILE A 52 2.03 8.56 37.00
CA ILE A 52 1.85 7.29 36.29
C ILE A 52 2.14 6.11 37.22
N GLY A 53 3.23 6.19 37.99
CA GLY A 53 3.61 5.20 38.98
C GLY A 53 2.54 5.05 40.06
N ALA A 54 2.06 6.16 40.62
CA ALA A 54 1.00 6.14 41.63
C ALA A 54 -0.30 5.52 41.10
N THR A 55 -0.63 5.77 39.83
CA THR A 55 -1.77 5.15 39.17
C THR A 55 -1.56 3.65 38.97
N ARG A 56 -0.35 3.22 38.61
CA ARG A 56 0.00 1.80 38.44
C ARG A 56 -0.05 1.02 39.76
N ASP A 57 0.32 1.65 40.87
CA ASP A 57 0.30 1.00 42.19
C ASP A 57 -1.13 0.59 42.62
N ILE A 58 -2.16 1.30 42.14
CA ILE A 58 -3.58 0.91 42.33
C ILE A 58 -3.89 -0.46 41.71
N PHE A 59 -3.19 -0.83 40.62
CA PHE A 59 -3.41 -2.09 39.89
C PHE A 59 -2.45 -3.21 40.31
N GLY A 60 -1.56 -2.95 41.27
CA GLY A 60 -0.71 -3.96 41.90
C GLY A 60 0.66 -3.40 42.25
N GLU A 61 1.11 -3.63 43.49
CA GLU A 61 2.42 -3.16 43.98
C GLU A 61 3.59 -4.01 43.44
N ALA A 62 4.74 -3.38 43.21
CA ALA A 62 5.99 -4.10 42.93
C ALA A 62 6.55 -4.71 44.21
N LYS A 63 6.92 -6.00 44.16
CA LYS A 63 7.29 -6.78 45.35
C LYS A 63 8.77 -6.73 45.66
N THR A 64 9.61 -6.49 44.66
CA THR A 64 11.07 -6.40 44.81
C THR A 64 11.58 -4.99 44.53
N LEU A 65 12.76 -4.65 45.04
CA LEU A 65 13.42 -3.36 44.76
C LEU A 65 13.72 -3.21 43.27
N GLU A 66 14.20 -4.28 42.62
CA GLU A 66 14.45 -4.32 41.18
C GLU A 66 13.18 -4.08 40.35
N GLU A 67 12.03 -4.65 40.77
CA GLU A 67 10.74 -4.34 40.13
C GLU A 67 10.31 -2.90 40.35
N LYS A 68 10.58 -2.31 41.52
CA LYS A 68 10.29 -0.90 41.82
C LYS A 68 11.15 0.04 40.97
N GLU A 69 12.45 -0.23 40.86
CA GLU A 69 13.39 0.52 40.03
C GLU A 69 12.98 0.45 38.55
N LYS A 70 12.77 -0.76 38.02
CA LYS A 70 12.34 -0.95 36.62
C LYS A 70 10.99 -0.29 36.34
N ARG A 71 10.04 -0.33 37.29
CA ARG A 71 8.76 0.36 37.14
C ARG A 71 8.89 1.86 37.21
N ALA A 72 9.77 2.39 38.06
CA ALA A 72 10.02 3.82 38.14
C ALA A 72 10.65 4.33 36.85
N GLU A 73 11.68 3.65 36.33
CA GLU A 73 12.30 3.93 35.02
C GLU A 73 11.26 3.91 33.90
N THR A 74 10.40 2.88 33.87
CA THR A 74 9.33 2.77 32.88
C THR A 74 8.33 3.92 33.04
N SER A 75 8.01 4.33 34.27
CA SER A 75 7.04 5.39 34.51
C SER A 75 7.60 6.76 34.15
N ASP A 76 8.89 7.03 34.40
CA ASP A 76 9.58 8.23 33.94
C ASP A 76 9.69 8.31 32.43
N PHE A 77 10.01 7.19 31.77
CA PHE A 77 9.96 7.09 30.31
C PHE A 77 8.58 7.47 29.78
N LEU A 78 7.51 6.93 30.38
CA LEU A 78 6.15 7.28 30.00
C LEU A 78 5.80 8.73 30.36
N GLY A 79 6.41 9.29 31.41
CA GLY A 79 6.33 10.70 31.78
C GLY A 79 6.85 11.61 30.67
N HIS A 80 7.99 11.27 30.06
CA HIS A 80 8.52 11.95 28.88
C HIS A 80 7.56 11.90 27.69
N VAL A 81 7.00 10.72 27.39
CA VAL A 81 5.99 10.55 26.32
C VAL A 81 4.77 11.42 26.57
N VAL A 82 4.23 11.42 27.80
CA VAL A 82 3.07 12.23 28.18
C VAL A 82 3.39 13.72 28.04
N ALA A 83 4.53 14.17 28.54
CA ALA A 83 4.94 15.57 28.45
C ALA A 83 5.08 16.02 26.99
N ASP A 84 5.65 15.18 26.12
CA ASP A 84 5.79 15.46 24.69
C ASP A 84 4.43 15.48 23.97
N ALA A 85 3.52 14.55 24.29
CA ALA A 85 2.17 14.54 23.73
C ALA A 85 1.37 15.79 24.15
N VAL A 86 1.49 16.22 25.40
CA VAL A 86 0.83 17.42 25.93
C VAL A 86 1.31 18.68 25.21
N VAL A 87 2.63 18.84 25.00
CA VAL A 87 3.15 20.04 24.30
C VAL A 87 2.80 20.10 22.83
N MET A 88 2.52 18.96 22.20
CA MET A 88 2.10 18.92 20.80
C MET A 88 0.66 19.40 20.60
N ILE A 89 -0.14 19.57 21.66
CA ILE A 89 -1.52 20.07 21.58
C ILE A 89 -1.54 21.51 21.00
N PRO A 90 -2.22 21.75 19.87
CA PRO A 90 -2.18 23.04 19.15
C PRO A 90 -2.61 24.28 19.93
N ARG A 91 -3.41 24.09 20.98
CA ARG A 91 -3.94 25.18 21.83
C ARG A 91 -2.86 25.81 22.70
N PHE A 92 -1.80 25.07 23.04
CA PHE A 92 -0.68 25.67 23.74
C PHE A 92 0.16 26.49 22.77
N LYS A 93 0.37 27.77 23.09
CA LYS A 93 1.44 28.56 22.45
C LYS A 93 2.78 27.99 22.91
N ALA A 94 3.83 28.14 22.11
CA ALA A 94 5.17 27.59 22.38
C ALA A 94 5.67 27.84 23.82
N VAL A 95 5.43 29.04 24.38
CA VAL A 95 5.78 29.36 25.79
C VAL A 95 4.99 28.49 26.79
N LYS A 96 3.67 28.38 26.65
CA LYS A 96 2.83 27.54 27.52
C LYS A 96 3.18 26.05 27.37
N ALA A 97 3.54 25.62 26.17
CA ALA A 97 4.01 24.28 25.89
C ALA A 97 5.34 24.00 26.60
N GLY A 98 6.32 24.91 26.49
CA GLY A 98 7.58 24.81 27.23
C GLY A 98 7.37 24.73 28.75
N MET A 99 6.51 25.58 29.32
CA MET A 99 6.18 25.52 30.75
C MET A 99 5.51 24.20 31.14
N ALA A 100 4.56 23.71 30.34
CA ALA A 100 3.87 22.44 30.61
C ALA A 100 4.83 21.25 30.62
N ARG A 101 5.75 21.16 29.64
CA ARG A 101 6.76 20.11 29.61
C ARG A 101 7.69 20.17 30.81
N THR A 102 8.11 21.39 31.16
CA THR A 102 9.01 21.65 32.28
C THR A 102 8.39 21.21 33.59
N ALA A 103 7.11 21.51 33.82
CA ALA A 103 6.39 21.09 35.01
C ALA A 103 6.19 19.56 35.08
N LEU A 104 5.85 18.94 33.95
CA LEU A 104 5.63 17.48 33.88
C LEU A 104 6.93 16.67 34.05
N LEU A 105 8.07 17.24 33.69
CA LEU A 105 9.39 16.59 33.79
C LEU A 105 10.27 17.16 34.91
N ALA A 106 9.72 18.00 35.78
CA ALA A 106 10.44 18.45 36.96
C ALA A 106 10.67 17.23 37.88
N ASN A 107 11.89 17.11 38.40
CA ASN A 107 12.17 16.09 39.40
C ASN A 107 11.50 16.48 40.72
N PRO A 108 10.52 15.70 41.21
CA PRO A 108 9.84 16.01 42.46
C PRO A 108 10.75 15.85 43.69
N HIS A 109 11.89 15.17 43.55
CA HIS A 109 12.86 14.95 44.63
C HIS A 109 13.88 16.08 44.76
N ASP A 110 14.08 16.86 43.70
CA ASP A 110 15.01 17.99 43.68
C ASP A 110 14.23 19.30 43.82
N GLY A 111 14.81 20.28 44.52
CA GLY A 111 14.23 21.64 44.49
C GLY A 111 14.30 22.19 43.06
N LEU A 112 13.26 22.88 42.58
CA LEU A 112 13.24 23.52 41.24
C LEU A 112 14.50 24.39 40.95
N ALA A 113 15.19 24.89 41.98
CA ALA A 113 16.42 25.66 41.83
C ALA A 113 17.71 24.82 41.63
N GLN A 114 17.67 23.50 41.87
CA GLN A 114 18.84 22.63 41.87
C GLN A 114 19.21 22.09 40.48
N ASP A 115 18.31 22.20 39.50
CA ASP A 115 18.57 21.79 38.11
C ASP A 115 18.05 22.78 37.05
N PRO A 116 18.59 24.02 37.01
CA PRO A 116 18.18 25.05 36.07
C PRO A 116 18.46 24.67 34.61
N LEU A 117 19.42 23.76 34.37
CA LEU A 117 19.79 23.32 33.03
C LEU A 117 18.74 22.37 32.45
N ASN A 118 18.26 21.38 33.20
CA ASN A 118 17.19 20.51 32.71
C ASN A 118 15.86 21.26 32.61
N LEU A 119 15.58 22.24 33.48
CA LEU A 119 14.43 23.13 33.33
C LEU A 119 14.48 23.92 32.02
N GLY A 120 15.61 24.58 31.74
CA GLY A 120 15.80 25.35 30.51
C GLY A 120 15.73 24.48 29.25
N LYS A 121 16.36 23.29 29.28
CA LYS A 121 16.27 22.29 28.22
C LYS A 121 14.83 21.86 27.99
N ASN A 122 14.11 21.47 29.04
CA ASN A 122 12.76 20.96 28.92
C ASN A 122 11.77 22.02 28.41
N PHE A 123 11.98 23.28 28.80
CA PHE A 123 11.22 24.41 28.28
C PHE A 123 11.45 24.62 26.78
N LEU A 124 12.72 24.67 26.35
CA LEU A 124 13.06 24.90 24.94
C LEU A 124 12.64 23.75 24.04
N GLU A 125 12.84 22.50 24.49
CA GLU A 125 12.40 21.30 23.77
C GLU A 125 10.87 21.29 23.62
N GLY A 126 10.12 21.59 24.69
CA GLY A 126 8.66 21.67 24.64
C GLY A 126 8.14 22.77 23.70
N ALA A 127 8.79 23.93 23.70
CA ALA A 127 8.47 25.03 22.79
C ALA A 127 8.76 24.66 21.32
N ALA A 128 9.86 23.95 21.06
CA ALA A 128 10.25 23.50 19.73
C ALA A 128 9.30 22.41 19.19
N LEU A 129 8.96 21.40 20.00
CA LEU A 129 8.01 20.34 19.64
C LEU A 129 6.63 20.91 19.29
N ASN A 130 6.14 21.91 20.03
CA ASN A 130 4.90 22.62 19.70
C ASN A 130 4.97 23.37 18.37
N LYS A 131 6.12 23.97 18.04
CA LYS A 131 6.31 24.67 16.76
C LYS A 131 6.25 23.69 15.59
N VAL A 132 6.87 22.51 15.73
CA VAL A 132 6.80 21.43 14.73
C VAL A 132 5.37 20.91 14.59
N SER A 133 4.65 20.66 15.70
CA SER A 133 3.27 20.16 15.65
C SER A 133 2.31 21.15 14.99
N ARG A 134 2.49 22.46 15.22
CA ARG A 134 1.67 23.50 14.55
C ARG A 134 2.00 23.65 13.08
N ALA A 135 3.25 23.42 12.69
CA ALA A 135 3.64 23.44 11.29
C ALA A 135 2.92 22.37 10.48
N VAL A 136 2.38 21.31 11.08
CA VAL A 136 1.81 20.15 10.35
C VAL A 136 0.28 20.09 10.41
N LEU A 137 -0.36 21.08 11.03
CA LEU A 137 -1.82 21.18 11.09
C LEU A 137 -2.42 21.55 9.72
N PRO A 138 -3.64 21.07 9.40
CA PRO A 138 -4.34 21.47 8.18
C PRO A 138 -4.46 23.00 8.07
N GLY A 139 -3.96 23.58 6.98
CA GLY A 139 -3.97 25.03 6.72
C GLY A 139 -2.72 25.77 7.20
N SER A 140 -1.72 25.06 7.75
CA SER A 140 -0.39 25.60 8.00
C SER A 140 0.36 25.92 6.70
N SER A 141 1.44 26.71 6.79
CA SER A 141 2.31 26.99 5.63
C SER A 141 2.92 25.72 5.04
N LEU A 142 3.32 24.75 5.87
CA LEU A 142 3.88 23.48 5.39
C LEU A 142 2.84 22.61 4.68
N THR A 143 1.62 22.48 5.23
CA THR A 143 0.54 21.72 4.57
C THR A 143 0.05 22.42 3.31
N GLY A 144 0.04 23.75 3.30
CA GLY A 144 -0.23 24.54 2.11
C GLY A 144 0.86 24.39 1.04
N LEU A 145 2.13 24.31 1.46
CA LEU A 145 3.27 24.12 0.56
C LEU A 145 3.28 22.70 0.00
N THR A 146 3.14 21.66 0.84
CA THR A 146 3.04 20.27 0.36
C THR A 146 1.80 20.07 -0.52
N GLY A 147 0.66 20.66 -0.19
CA GLY A 147 -0.55 20.65 -1.03
C GLY A 147 -0.36 21.35 -2.38
N ARG A 148 0.31 22.51 -2.42
CA ARG A 148 0.62 23.23 -3.68
C ARG A 148 1.57 22.45 -4.60
N TYR A 149 2.60 21.80 -4.04
CA TYR A 149 3.62 21.11 -4.84
C TYR A 149 3.29 19.64 -5.16
N LEU A 150 2.54 18.95 -4.29
CA LEU A 150 2.23 17.52 -4.43
C LEU A 150 0.76 17.22 -4.74
N GLY A 151 -0.11 18.25 -4.73
CA GLY A 151 -1.55 18.14 -4.90
C GLY A 151 -2.28 17.71 -3.63
N ASP A 152 -3.61 17.66 -3.67
CA ASP A 152 -4.42 17.09 -2.58
C ASP A 152 -4.40 15.56 -2.64
N GLY A 153 -4.20 14.88 -1.50
CA GLY A 153 -4.29 13.42 -1.38
C GLY A 153 -3.09 12.75 -0.70
N LEU A 154 -2.97 11.43 -0.89
CA LEU A 154 -2.05 10.55 -0.14
C LEU A 154 -0.59 11.01 -0.15
N LYS A 155 -0.13 11.64 -1.24
CA LYS A 155 1.26 12.11 -1.37
C LYS A 155 1.54 13.35 -0.52
N ALA A 156 0.62 14.31 -0.47
CA ALA A 156 0.76 15.47 0.41
C ALA A 156 0.58 15.07 1.87
N GLU A 157 -0.31 14.11 2.17
CA GLU A 157 -0.46 13.52 3.51
C GLU A 157 0.84 12.82 3.95
N ALA A 158 1.39 11.93 3.12
CA ALA A 158 2.66 11.26 3.36
C ALA A 158 3.82 12.23 3.55
N ALA A 159 3.98 13.22 2.66
CA ALA A 159 5.02 14.22 2.77
C ALA A 159 4.89 15.07 4.05
N THR A 160 3.67 15.46 4.41
CA THR A 160 3.41 16.20 5.65
C THR A 160 3.83 15.39 6.87
N HIS A 161 3.49 14.10 6.92
CA HIS A 161 3.87 13.24 8.04
C HIS A 161 5.37 12.89 8.05
N MET A 162 6.00 12.71 6.89
CA MET A 162 7.46 12.55 6.82
C MET A 162 8.18 13.80 7.34
N THR A 163 7.80 15.00 6.89
CA THR A 163 8.42 16.25 7.34
C THR A 163 8.15 16.52 8.82
N ALA A 164 6.93 16.23 9.30
CA ALA A 164 6.58 16.31 10.71
C ALA A 164 7.45 15.38 11.56
N GLY A 165 7.56 14.11 11.15
CA GLY A 165 8.35 13.10 11.84
C GLY A 165 9.82 13.50 11.88
N PHE A 166 10.36 13.94 10.74
CA PHE A 166 11.71 14.50 10.66
C PHE A 166 11.92 15.65 11.64
N GLY A 167 11.00 16.61 11.69
CA GLY A 167 11.04 17.72 12.63
C GLY A 167 11.06 17.26 14.09
N PHE A 168 10.24 16.28 14.46
CA PHE A 168 10.23 15.72 15.81
C PHE A 168 11.54 15.01 16.16
N GLY A 169 12.07 14.17 15.27
CA GLY A 169 13.34 13.48 15.47
C GLY A 169 14.54 14.43 15.54
N ALA A 170 14.52 15.51 14.75
CA ALA A 170 15.55 16.55 14.76
C ALA A 170 15.52 17.35 16.07
N VAL A 171 14.34 17.76 16.57
CA VAL A 171 14.21 18.42 17.88
C VAL A 171 14.70 17.50 19.00
N LYS A 172 14.23 16.24 19.00
CA LYS A 172 14.62 15.25 20.01
C LYS A 172 16.11 14.94 20.07
N SER A 173 16.77 14.96 18.92
CA SER A 173 18.23 14.80 18.86
C SER A 173 18.94 16.09 19.22
N GLY A 174 18.50 17.24 18.71
CA GLY A 174 19.13 18.53 18.99
C GLY A 174 19.24 18.86 20.48
N PHE A 175 18.28 18.43 21.30
CA PHE A 175 18.28 18.63 22.76
C PHE A 175 18.88 17.46 23.57
N ASP A 176 19.34 16.38 22.95
CA ASP A 176 20.03 15.28 23.62
C ASP A 176 21.55 15.49 23.57
N ALA A 177 22.17 15.80 24.72
CA ALA A 177 23.61 16.07 24.78
C ALA A 177 24.45 14.91 24.21
N ARG A 178 23.97 13.66 24.35
CA ARG A 178 24.68 12.46 23.86
C ARG A 178 24.79 12.41 22.35
N THR A 179 23.84 12.98 21.62
CA THR A 179 23.91 12.97 20.15
C THR A 179 25.00 13.89 19.61
N TRP A 180 25.49 14.81 20.43
CA TRP A 180 26.60 15.70 20.10
C TRP A 180 27.95 15.13 20.51
N LEU A 181 28.01 13.91 21.05
CA LEU A 181 29.26 13.26 21.39
C LEU A 181 29.67 12.29 20.28
N ASP A 182 30.95 12.25 19.93
CA ASP A 182 31.51 11.25 19.03
C ASP A 182 31.74 9.90 19.75
N ASN A 183 32.27 8.91 19.02
CA ASN A 183 32.55 7.57 19.58
C ASN A 183 33.62 7.58 20.70
N GLN A 184 34.32 8.70 20.91
CA GLN A 184 35.31 8.89 21.98
C GLN A 184 34.73 9.69 23.15
N GLY A 185 33.47 10.13 23.07
CA GLY A 185 32.81 10.95 24.09
C GLY A 185 33.11 12.45 23.99
N ASN A 186 33.71 12.93 22.89
CA ASN A 186 34.03 14.35 22.69
C ASN A 186 32.90 15.07 21.94
N PHE A 187 32.68 16.35 22.25
CA PHE A 187 31.71 17.17 21.54
C PHE A 187 32.08 17.32 20.05
N SER A 188 31.14 16.99 19.17
CA SER A 188 31.27 17.00 17.72
C SER A 188 29.97 17.50 17.06
N VAL A 189 30.07 18.64 16.38
CA VAL A 189 28.96 19.19 15.57
C VAL A 189 28.59 18.23 14.44
N GLY A 190 29.57 17.52 13.88
CA GLY A 190 29.33 16.51 12.85
C GLY A 190 28.49 15.34 13.36
N SER A 191 28.81 14.83 14.55
CA SER A 191 28.05 13.75 15.21
C SER A 191 26.63 14.21 15.59
N GLY A 192 26.49 15.46 16.03
CA GLY A 192 25.19 16.09 16.28
C GLY A 192 24.31 16.15 15.03
N LEU A 193 24.84 16.68 13.92
CA LEU A 193 24.11 16.78 12.66
C LEU A 193 23.79 15.39 12.06
N GLU A 194 24.72 14.44 12.15
CA GLU A 194 24.51 13.06 11.70
C GLU A 194 23.40 12.38 12.50
N SER A 195 23.39 12.55 13.83
CA SER A 195 22.36 12.02 14.71
C SER A 195 20.99 12.67 14.46
N MET A 196 20.95 13.99 14.25
CA MET A 196 19.72 14.69 13.85
C MET A 196 19.17 14.18 12.52
N ALA A 197 20.04 13.91 11.53
CA ALA A 197 19.63 13.35 10.25
C ALA A 197 19.13 11.89 10.38
N LYS A 198 19.83 11.05 11.15
CA LYS A 198 19.47 9.65 11.39
C LYS A 198 18.14 9.54 12.15
N THR A 199 18.04 10.18 13.31
CA THR A 199 16.82 10.17 14.13
C THR A 199 15.67 10.89 13.43
N GLY A 200 15.93 11.99 12.72
CA GLY A 200 14.95 12.66 11.88
C GLY A 200 14.39 11.74 10.79
N THR A 201 15.25 11.01 10.09
CA THR A 201 14.80 10.06 9.05
C THR A 201 14.02 8.89 9.64
N ALA A 202 14.48 8.32 10.77
CA ALA A 202 13.75 7.27 11.48
C ALA A 202 12.37 7.76 11.96
N ALA A 203 12.33 8.95 12.55
CA ALA A 203 11.11 9.61 13.00
C ALA A 203 10.14 9.90 11.84
N ALA A 204 10.64 10.28 10.65
CA ALA A 204 9.84 10.46 9.45
C ALA A 204 9.16 9.15 9.01
N LEU A 205 9.88 8.03 9.07
CA LEU A 205 9.35 6.71 8.73
C LEU A 205 8.34 6.22 9.77
N ILE A 206 8.60 6.47 11.06
CA ILE A 206 7.70 6.13 12.18
C ILE A 206 6.40 6.95 12.14
N ASN A 207 6.49 8.24 11.84
CA ASN A 207 5.35 9.14 11.83
C ASN A 207 4.44 8.97 10.62
N LEU A 208 4.93 8.37 9.52
CA LEU A 208 4.11 8.10 8.35
C LEU A 208 2.86 7.26 8.68
N PRO A 209 2.96 6.03 9.23
CA PRO A 209 1.78 5.24 9.58
C PRO A 209 0.98 5.86 10.75
N ALA A 210 1.65 6.34 11.80
CA ALA A 210 0.98 6.91 12.98
C ALA A 210 0.17 8.17 12.65
N GLY A 211 0.74 9.02 11.80
CA GLY A 211 0.14 10.26 11.30
C GLY A 211 -1.11 10.03 10.46
N MET A 212 -1.05 9.08 9.53
CA MET A 212 -2.17 8.75 8.65
C MET A 212 -3.36 8.17 9.43
N VAL A 213 -3.11 7.34 10.45
CA VAL A 213 -4.16 6.83 11.34
C VAL A 213 -4.83 7.97 12.11
N GLY A 214 -4.04 8.89 12.67
CA GLY A 214 -4.54 10.06 13.40
C GLY A 214 -5.39 10.99 12.54
N MET A 215 -4.89 11.34 11.34
CA MET A 215 -5.58 12.25 10.42
C MET A 215 -6.91 11.66 9.93
N ARG A 216 -6.92 10.38 9.53
CA ARG A 216 -8.15 9.70 9.08
C ARG A 216 -9.17 9.55 10.19
N SER A 217 -8.73 9.27 11.41
CA SER A 217 -9.62 9.22 12.57
C SER A 217 -10.21 10.59 12.90
N ALA A 218 -9.41 11.66 12.82
CA ALA A 218 -9.90 13.04 13.00
C ALA A 218 -10.92 13.44 11.92
N GLN A 219 -10.68 13.07 10.65
CA GLN A 219 -11.62 13.30 9.56
C GLN A 219 -12.94 12.54 9.77
N TRP A 220 -12.88 11.27 10.21
CA TRP A 220 -14.06 10.49 10.57
C TRP A 220 -14.84 11.14 11.72
N GLY A 221 -14.15 11.54 12.80
CA GLY A 221 -14.76 12.24 13.93
C GLY A 221 -15.43 13.56 13.51
N GLY A 222 -14.82 14.31 12.59
CA GLY A 222 -15.40 15.54 12.02
C GLY A 222 -16.65 15.30 11.17
N ARG A 223 -16.69 14.18 10.41
CA ARG A 223 -17.88 13.76 9.67
C ARG A 223 -19.00 13.27 10.60
N ALA A 224 -18.66 12.52 11.63
CA ALA A 224 -19.59 12.04 12.65
C ALA A 224 -20.21 13.21 13.45
N LEU A 225 -19.44 14.23 13.82
CA LEU A 225 -19.97 15.45 14.44
C LEU A 225 -20.91 16.20 13.48
N LYS A 226 -20.55 16.35 12.20
CA LYS A 226 -21.41 16.98 11.18
C LYS A 226 -22.70 16.20 10.93
N ALA A 227 -22.67 14.89 11.12
CA ALA A 227 -23.84 14.02 11.01
C ALA A 227 -24.63 13.91 12.34
N GLU A 228 -24.26 14.70 13.36
CA GLU A 228 -24.86 14.69 14.70
C GLU A 228 -24.80 13.32 15.42
N THR A 229 -23.93 12.40 14.96
CA THR A 229 -23.79 11.06 15.56
C THR A 229 -22.90 11.02 16.80
N LEU A 230 -22.18 12.11 17.10
CA LEU A 230 -21.36 12.27 18.30
C LEU A 230 -21.67 13.60 19.00
N SER A 231 -21.74 13.57 20.33
CA SER A 231 -21.84 14.81 21.13
C SER A 231 -20.54 15.62 21.04
N PRO A 232 -20.56 16.95 21.23
CA PRO A 232 -19.34 17.78 21.20
C PRO A 232 -18.25 17.34 22.19
N ARG A 233 -18.64 16.79 23.35
CA ARG A 233 -17.72 16.22 24.34
C ARG A 233 -17.13 14.89 23.86
N ALA A 234 -17.95 13.98 23.32
CA ALA A 234 -17.47 12.72 22.74
C ALA A 234 -16.53 12.98 21.54
N HIS A 235 -16.84 13.99 20.73
CA HIS A 235 -16.00 14.43 19.61
C HIS A 235 -14.67 15.02 20.09
N SER A 236 -14.67 15.87 21.12
CA SER A 236 -13.45 16.45 21.68
C SER A 236 -12.58 15.38 22.34
N PHE A 237 -13.18 14.46 23.09
CA PHE A 237 -12.49 13.28 23.62
C PHE A 237 -11.89 12.43 22.50
N PHE A 238 -12.66 12.14 21.44
CA PHE A 238 -12.20 11.31 20.33
C PHE A 238 -11.05 11.96 19.55
N ILE A 239 -11.13 13.27 19.23
CA ILE A 239 -10.02 14.00 18.60
C ILE A 239 -8.81 14.04 19.53
N GLY A 240 -9.03 14.28 20.81
CA GLY A 240 -7.97 14.25 21.81
C GLY A 240 -7.28 12.89 21.86
N ALA A 241 -8.06 11.81 21.87
CA ALA A 241 -7.53 10.46 21.94
C ALA A 241 -6.79 10.05 20.67
N THR A 242 -7.28 10.42 19.48
CA THR A 242 -6.60 10.07 18.22
C THR A 242 -5.34 10.89 18.00
N SER A 243 -5.38 12.19 18.26
CA SER A 243 -4.18 13.05 18.19
C SER A 243 -3.15 12.63 19.24
N GLY A 244 -3.60 12.36 20.46
CA GLY A 244 -2.79 11.82 21.54
C GLY A 244 -2.14 10.48 21.18
N TYR A 245 -2.89 9.57 20.57
CA TYR A 245 -2.35 8.28 20.10
C TYR A 245 -1.23 8.47 19.09
N THR A 246 -1.46 9.31 18.08
CA THR A 246 -0.45 9.58 17.06
C THR A 246 0.80 10.23 17.66
N SER A 247 0.67 11.26 18.50
CA SER A 247 1.83 11.89 19.13
C SER A 247 2.57 10.92 20.05
N GLY A 248 1.84 10.13 20.83
CA GLY A 248 2.42 9.13 21.73
C GLY A 248 3.18 8.06 20.96
N ALA A 249 2.60 7.53 19.89
CA ALA A 249 3.25 6.51 19.06
C ALA A 249 4.51 7.03 18.38
N VAL A 250 4.50 8.27 17.88
CA VAL A 250 5.68 8.89 17.27
C VAL A 250 6.81 9.05 18.29
N VAL A 251 6.51 9.61 19.45
CA VAL A 251 7.51 9.86 20.49
C VAL A 251 8.06 8.53 21.04
N GLY A 252 7.18 7.56 21.34
CA GLY A 252 7.59 6.24 21.83
C GLY A 252 8.46 5.49 20.82
N GLY A 253 8.16 5.59 19.53
CA GLY A 253 9.00 5.01 18.48
C GLY A 253 10.36 5.69 18.35
N ILE A 254 10.40 7.03 18.46
CA ILE A 254 11.67 7.79 18.39
C ILE A 254 12.58 7.43 19.57
N GLU A 255 12.07 7.39 20.79
CA GLU A 255 12.88 7.06 21.96
C GLU A 255 13.33 5.60 21.94
N ALA A 256 12.45 4.66 21.57
CA ALA A 256 12.83 3.25 21.40
C ALA A 256 13.95 3.06 20.36
N PHE A 257 13.87 3.80 19.24
CA PHE A 257 14.91 3.79 18.21
C PHE A 257 16.23 4.39 18.72
N LYS A 258 16.19 5.50 19.46
CA LYS A 258 17.38 6.12 20.06
C LYS A 258 18.09 5.21 21.05
N GLU A 259 17.33 4.39 21.78
CA GLU A 259 17.86 3.39 22.70
C GLU A 259 18.44 2.14 22.00
N GLY A 260 18.43 2.12 20.65
CA GLY A 260 18.97 1.01 19.86
C GLY A 260 18.12 -0.26 19.93
N LYS A 261 16.85 -0.14 20.33
CA LYS A 261 15.95 -1.29 20.45
C LYS A 261 15.58 -1.86 19.07
N GLY A 262 15.24 -3.14 19.04
CA GLY A 262 14.85 -3.82 17.81
C GLY A 262 13.58 -3.23 17.19
N PHE A 263 13.31 -3.56 15.93
CA PHE A 263 12.11 -3.07 15.23
C PHE A 263 10.81 -3.46 15.96
N TYR A 264 10.71 -4.68 16.48
CA TYR A 264 9.54 -5.14 17.23
C TYR A 264 9.35 -4.40 18.56
N ASP A 265 10.43 -4.23 19.33
CA ASP A 265 10.41 -3.46 20.58
C ASP A 265 10.06 -1.98 20.32
N THR A 266 10.47 -1.46 19.16
CA THR A 266 10.11 -0.12 18.69
C THR A 266 8.61 -0.04 18.41
N LEU A 267 8.04 -0.99 17.67
CA LEU A 267 6.59 -1.04 17.41
C LEU A 267 5.77 -1.25 18.69
N GLU A 268 6.24 -2.09 19.60
CA GLU A 268 5.60 -2.31 20.89
C GLU A 268 5.57 -1.01 21.71
N GLN A 269 6.69 -0.29 21.80
CA GLN A 269 6.74 1.01 22.47
C GLN A 269 5.93 2.08 21.75
N MET A 270 5.90 2.08 20.42
CA MET A 270 4.99 2.96 19.67
C MET A 270 3.54 2.71 20.07
N ASN A 271 3.11 1.45 20.15
CA ASN A 271 1.74 1.13 20.52
C ASN A 271 1.45 1.49 22.00
N GLN A 272 2.34 1.14 22.93
CA GLN A 272 2.18 1.47 24.35
C GLN A 272 2.13 2.98 24.57
N ALA A 273 3.07 3.72 24.00
CA ALA A 273 3.13 5.17 24.07
C ALA A 273 1.92 5.82 23.37
N GLY A 274 1.45 5.23 22.26
CA GLY A 274 0.22 5.62 21.58
C GLY A 274 -1.01 5.47 22.48
N LEU A 275 -1.22 4.31 23.11
CA LEU A 275 -2.36 4.11 24.01
C LEU A 275 -2.36 5.10 25.18
N ILE A 276 -1.19 5.42 25.72
CA ILE A 276 -1.03 6.40 26.80
C ILE A 276 -1.31 7.82 26.31
N GLY A 277 -0.77 8.17 25.15
CA GLY A 277 -1.07 9.42 24.48
C GLY A 277 -2.56 9.56 24.21
N ALA A 278 -3.24 8.49 23.82
CA ALA A 278 -4.68 8.48 23.57
C ALA A 278 -5.49 8.77 24.84
N GLY A 279 -5.18 8.09 25.95
CA GLY A 279 -5.82 8.36 27.23
C GLY A 279 -5.63 9.82 27.66
N THR A 280 -4.39 10.32 27.57
CA THR A 280 -4.03 11.67 27.99
C THR A 280 -4.69 12.74 27.12
N GLY A 281 -4.61 12.61 25.81
CA GLY A 281 -5.18 13.57 24.87
C GLY A 281 -6.71 13.60 24.93
N GLY A 282 -7.36 12.44 25.09
CA GLY A 282 -8.80 12.34 25.24
C GLY A 282 -9.30 13.04 26.50
N LEU A 283 -8.65 12.78 27.64
CA LEU A 283 -8.98 13.42 28.92
C LEU A 283 -8.80 14.94 28.85
N LEU A 284 -7.64 15.44 28.40
CA LEU A 284 -7.36 16.88 28.33
C LEU A 284 -8.32 17.64 27.41
N MET A 285 -8.73 17.05 26.30
CA MET A 285 -9.68 17.69 25.37
C MET A 285 -11.13 17.61 25.83
N SER A 286 -11.47 16.68 26.73
CA SER A 286 -12.81 16.54 27.32
C SER A 286 -13.10 17.51 28.47
N VAL A 287 -12.06 17.96 29.19
CA VAL A 287 -12.18 18.86 30.35
C VAL A 287 -12.00 20.34 30.01
N ALA A 288 -11.49 20.67 28.81
CA ALA A 288 -11.31 22.05 28.40
C ALA A 288 -12.65 22.70 27.97
N PRO A 289 -13.06 23.86 28.52
CA PRO A 289 -14.28 24.55 28.11
C PRO A 289 -14.23 24.90 26.61
N LEU A 290 -15.27 24.51 25.87
CA LEU A 290 -15.43 24.73 24.44
C LEU A 290 -15.76 26.20 24.14
N GLU A 291 -14.79 27.10 24.24
CA GLU A 291 -14.93 28.43 23.63
C GLU A 291 -14.74 28.32 22.11
N LYS A 292 -15.86 28.12 21.42
CA LYS A 292 -16.06 28.01 19.96
C LYS A 292 -15.45 26.78 19.27
N PRO A 293 -16.19 26.10 18.37
CA PRO A 293 -15.65 24.99 17.58
C PRO A 293 -14.55 25.48 16.65
N LEU A 294 -13.42 24.77 16.63
CA LEU A 294 -12.23 25.00 15.77
C LEU A 294 -12.51 24.90 14.25
N TYR A 295 -13.77 24.67 13.86
CA TYR A 295 -14.23 24.60 12.48
C TYR A 295 -15.49 25.48 12.31
N SER A 296 -15.30 26.78 12.08
CA SER A 296 -16.34 27.59 11.45
C SER A 296 -16.52 27.12 10.01
N LYS A 297 -17.78 26.97 9.57
CA LYS A 297 -18.15 26.64 8.18
C LYS A 297 -17.36 27.49 7.19
N PRO A 298 -16.92 26.94 6.03
CA PRO A 298 -16.52 27.79 4.92
C PRO A 298 -17.77 28.54 4.45
N GLU A 299 -17.84 29.84 4.74
CA GLU A 299 -18.73 30.72 3.99
C GLU A 299 -18.34 30.62 2.51
N LYS A 300 -19.36 30.53 1.65
CA LYS A 300 -19.20 30.54 0.19
C LYS A 300 -18.58 31.87 -0.21
N ALA A 301 -17.25 31.91 -0.30
CA ALA A 301 -16.51 33.00 -0.90
C ALA A 301 -16.09 32.59 -2.32
N GLY A 302 -16.83 33.11 -3.31
CA GLY A 302 -16.14 33.67 -4.46
C GLY A 302 -15.25 34.83 -3.97
N ALA A 303 -14.15 35.07 -4.66
CA ALA A 303 -13.04 35.96 -4.34
C ALA A 303 -11.81 35.25 -3.74
N THR A 304 -10.78 35.25 -4.59
CA THR A 304 -9.36 35.02 -4.37
C THR A 304 -8.88 35.51 -3.01
N ARG A 305 -8.40 34.60 -2.15
CA ARG A 305 -7.67 34.93 -0.93
C ARG A 305 -6.28 34.28 -1.00
N GLN A 306 -5.29 35.08 -1.39
CA GLN A 306 -3.87 34.74 -1.21
C GLN A 306 -3.57 34.74 0.28
N SER A 307 -3.12 33.60 0.82
CA SER A 307 -2.59 33.52 2.18
C SER A 307 -1.10 33.89 2.19
N LYS A 308 -0.77 34.84 3.06
CA LYS A 308 0.57 35.31 3.43
C LYS A 308 1.50 34.15 3.83
N GLU A 309 2.61 34.01 3.12
CA GLU A 309 3.85 33.43 3.61
C GLU A 309 4.56 34.45 4.51
N THR A 310 4.92 34.02 5.71
CA THR A 310 6.01 34.64 6.48
C THR A 310 7.10 33.58 6.53
N SER A 311 8.00 33.60 5.55
CA SER A 311 9.25 32.85 5.60
C SER A 311 10.23 33.64 6.48
N ILE A 312 10.59 33.06 7.62
CA ILE A 312 11.90 33.31 8.20
C ILE A 312 12.83 32.39 7.42
N ASP A 313 13.70 32.96 6.59
CA ASP A 313 14.71 32.22 5.86
C ASP A 313 15.79 31.72 6.82
N LEU A 314 15.70 30.44 7.16
CA LEU A 314 16.73 29.64 7.83
C LEU A 314 17.32 28.60 6.85
N SER A 315 16.96 28.68 5.56
CA SER A 315 17.29 27.69 4.54
C SER A 315 18.50 28.05 3.68
N SER A 316 18.90 29.33 3.67
CA SER A 316 20.05 29.82 2.91
C SER A 316 21.41 29.54 3.59
N GLU A 317 21.50 29.37 4.92
CA GLU A 317 22.78 29.05 5.59
C GLU A 317 23.06 27.54 5.75
N LEU A 318 22.03 26.68 5.76
CA LEU A 318 22.21 25.23 6.01
C LEU A 318 22.30 24.36 4.74
N SER A 319 22.01 24.90 3.55
CA SER A 319 21.90 24.09 2.32
C SER A 319 23.09 24.16 1.36
N LEU A 320 24.05 25.08 1.55
CA LEU A 320 25.23 25.22 0.67
C LEU A 320 26.50 24.56 1.24
N SER A 321 26.68 24.49 2.56
CA SER A 321 27.89 23.90 3.18
C SER A 321 27.86 22.36 3.26
N ALA A 322 26.67 21.75 3.36
CA ALA A 322 26.51 20.30 3.43
C ALA A 322 26.52 19.61 2.05
N ARG A 323 26.19 20.32 0.97
CA ARG A 323 26.16 19.78 -0.40
C ARG A 323 27.52 19.83 -1.10
N ALA A 324 28.40 20.76 -0.74
CA ALA A 324 29.72 20.92 -1.36
C ALA A 324 30.80 19.96 -0.82
N LYS A 325 30.64 19.39 0.39
CA LYS A 325 31.65 18.51 1.01
C LYS A 325 31.42 17.00 0.88
N MET A 326 30.29 16.57 0.31
CA MET A 326 29.98 15.14 0.11
C MET A 326 30.39 14.61 -1.28
N MET A 327 30.97 15.44 -2.15
CA MET A 327 31.42 15.04 -3.51
C MET A 327 32.94 14.88 -3.68
N GLU A 328 33.75 15.05 -2.63
CA GLU A 328 35.21 14.82 -2.69
C GLU A 328 35.68 13.90 -1.54
N ILE A 329 35.39 12.60 -1.65
CA ILE A 329 36.21 11.56 -1.00
C ILE A 329 36.34 10.41 -2.00
N GLU A 330 37.39 10.45 -2.82
CA GLU A 330 37.89 9.28 -3.53
C GLU A 330 38.59 8.35 -2.51
N PRO A 331 38.22 7.06 -2.40
CA PRO A 331 39.12 6.09 -1.79
C PRO A 331 40.12 5.63 -2.84
N ALA A 332 41.38 6.05 -2.68
CA ALA A 332 42.51 5.53 -3.43
C ALA A 332 42.63 4.01 -3.24
N LEU A 333 42.45 3.24 -4.33
CA LEU A 333 42.80 1.82 -4.39
C LEU A 333 44.26 1.67 -4.88
N PRO A 334 45.12 0.87 -4.21
CA PRO A 334 46.48 0.67 -4.67
C PRO A 334 46.53 -0.22 -5.91
N ALA A 335 47.31 0.24 -6.90
CA ALA A 335 47.65 -0.49 -8.10
C ALA A 335 48.49 -1.74 -7.79
N GLY A 336 48.02 -2.91 -8.23
CA GLY A 336 48.76 -4.17 -8.17
C GLY A 336 48.36 -5.11 -9.30
N ARG A 337 49.04 -5.00 -10.45
CA ARG A 337 49.01 -5.99 -11.54
C ARG A 337 49.40 -7.39 -11.03
N ARG A 338 48.67 -8.43 -11.42
CA ARG A 338 49.28 -9.66 -11.98
C ARG A 338 48.30 -10.54 -12.77
N LYS A 339 48.61 -10.64 -14.06
CA LYS A 339 48.54 -11.78 -14.99
C LYS A 339 47.43 -12.82 -14.81
N VAL A 340 46.61 -12.86 -15.86
CA VAL A 340 46.00 -14.06 -16.47
C VAL A 340 46.95 -15.26 -16.39
N LEU A 341 46.47 -16.35 -15.76
CA LEU A 341 46.84 -17.71 -16.11
C LEU A 341 45.56 -18.55 -16.10
N LEU A 342 45.21 -19.00 -17.30
CA LEU A 342 44.33 -20.14 -17.54
C LEU A 342 45.02 -21.39 -16.96
N ASP A 343 44.37 -22.09 -16.04
CA ASP A 343 44.40 -23.56 -15.99
C ASP A 343 43.35 -24.11 -15.00
N GLY A 344 42.81 -25.29 -15.31
CA GLY A 344 42.27 -26.21 -14.31
C GLY A 344 40.80 -26.07 -13.90
N SER A 345 39.95 -26.88 -14.53
CA SER A 345 38.72 -27.44 -13.98
C SER A 345 38.89 -27.98 -12.55
N ASP A 346 38.01 -27.59 -11.62
CA ASP A 346 37.38 -28.47 -10.59
C ASP A 346 36.76 -27.74 -9.37
N ASP A 347 36.83 -26.41 -9.24
CA ASP A 347 36.39 -25.71 -8.01
C ASP A 347 34.99 -25.06 -8.02
N LEU A 348 34.10 -25.41 -8.97
CA LEU A 348 32.74 -24.84 -9.04
C LEU A 348 31.69 -25.55 -8.17
N ALA A 349 32.02 -26.67 -7.52
CA ALA A 349 31.06 -27.47 -6.74
C ALA A 349 30.97 -27.09 -5.24
N VAL A 350 31.83 -26.21 -4.71
CA VAL A 350 31.92 -25.95 -3.26
C VAL A 350 31.30 -24.60 -2.83
N ALA A 351 30.94 -23.72 -3.78
CA ALA A 351 30.37 -22.40 -3.46
C ALA A 351 28.87 -22.40 -3.10
N GLU A 352 28.11 -23.46 -3.38
CA GLU A 352 26.67 -23.52 -3.09
C GLU A 352 26.33 -23.97 -1.64
N ALA A 353 27.27 -24.53 -0.89
CA ALA A 353 27.01 -25.03 0.47
C ALA A 353 27.25 -24.02 1.60
N GLY A 354 27.88 -22.86 1.32
CA GLY A 354 28.38 -21.93 2.34
C GLY A 354 27.52 -20.69 2.63
N LEU A 355 26.56 -20.35 1.78
CA LEU A 355 25.66 -19.21 2.01
C LEU A 355 24.41 -19.68 2.75
N GLY A 356 24.58 -19.92 4.06
CA GLY A 356 23.49 -19.93 5.04
C GLY A 356 22.81 -18.57 5.09
N SER A 357 22.12 -18.19 4.02
CA SER A 357 21.17 -17.10 4.02
C SER A 357 20.23 -17.35 5.19
N ARG A 358 20.17 -16.44 6.15
CA ARG A 358 19.08 -16.36 7.11
C ARG A 358 17.80 -16.14 6.29
N ARG A 359 17.23 -17.23 5.77
CA ARG A 359 16.00 -17.24 5.00
C ARG A 359 14.95 -16.63 5.92
N ARG A 360 14.37 -15.50 5.51
CA ARG A 360 13.24 -14.90 6.23
C ARG A 360 12.13 -15.94 6.19
N LYS A 361 11.92 -16.66 7.30
CA LYS A 361 10.78 -17.56 7.43
C LYS A 361 9.53 -16.72 7.25
N ILE A 362 8.70 -17.09 6.30
CA ILE A 362 7.34 -16.55 6.18
C ILE A 362 6.65 -16.91 7.50
N PRO A 363 6.05 -15.95 8.24
CA PRO A 363 5.29 -16.29 9.44
C PRO A 363 4.07 -17.12 9.02
N VAL A 364 4.20 -18.44 9.18
CA VAL A 364 3.25 -19.45 8.67
C VAL A 364 1.88 -19.27 9.35
N ASP A 365 1.88 -18.88 10.62
CA ASP A 365 0.68 -18.73 11.46
C ASP A 365 -0.25 -17.60 10.96
N GLU A 366 0.30 -16.51 10.41
CA GLU A 366 -0.51 -15.39 9.89
C GLU A 366 -1.23 -15.72 8.57
N LEU A 367 -0.80 -16.79 7.90
CA LEU A 367 -1.30 -17.23 6.59
C LEU A 367 -2.24 -18.44 6.66
N GLU A 368 -2.48 -18.96 7.87
CA GLU A 368 -3.42 -20.05 8.07
C GLU A 368 -4.86 -19.59 7.82
N TYR A 369 -5.66 -20.54 7.34
CA TYR A 369 -7.09 -20.36 7.19
C TYR A 369 -7.72 -20.37 8.57
N GLN A 370 -8.35 -19.27 8.96
CA GLN A 370 -9.08 -19.23 10.22
C GLN A 370 -10.21 -20.28 10.19
N PRO A 371 -10.25 -21.23 11.13
CA PRO A 371 -11.31 -22.22 11.17
C PRO A 371 -12.64 -21.50 11.42
N ARG A 372 -13.57 -21.63 10.48
CA ARG A 372 -14.92 -21.10 10.67
C ARG A 372 -15.65 -21.98 11.68
N GLU A 373 -16.54 -21.35 12.44
CA GLU A 373 -17.60 -22.07 13.15
C GLU A 373 -18.30 -23.02 12.17
N THR A 374 -18.29 -24.31 12.49
CA THR A 374 -18.84 -25.35 11.62
C THR A 374 -20.34 -25.11 11.47
N LEU A 375 -20.76 -24.65 10.28
CA LEU A 375 -22.18 -24.53 9.97
C LEU A 375 -22.84 -25.89 10.14
N LYS A 376 -23.91 -25.93 10.93
CA LYS A 376 -24.69 -27.16 11.13
C LYS A 376 -25.30 -27.57 9.80
N LEU A 377 -25.29 -28.88 9.52
CA LEU A 377 -25.85 -29.44 8.29
C LEU A 377 -27.29 -28.96 8.02
N THR A 378 -28.08 -28.77 9.08
CA THR A 378 -29.44 -28.23 9.01
C THR A 378 -29.52 -26.83 8.40
N ASP A 379 -28.56 -25.97 8.73
CA ASP A 379 -28.57 -24.58 8.26
C ASP A 379 -28.10 -24.49 6.81
N LEU A 380 -27.24 -25.43 6.40
CA LEU A 380 -26.83 -25.60 4.99
C LEU A 380 -27.97 -26.18 4.15
N SER A 381 -28.69 -27.19 4.63
CA SER A 381 -29.84 -27.75 3.91
C SER A 381 -30.94 -26.71 3.67
N ARG A 382 -31.20 -25.82 4.63
CA ARG A 382 -32.19 -24.73 4.50
C ARG A 382 -31.80 -23.68 3.45
N GLN A 383 -30.53 -23.60 3.12
CA GLN A 383 -30.01 -22.67 2.11
C GLN A 383 -30.17 -23.19 0.67
N LEU A 384 -30.42 -24.49 0.50
CA LEU A 384 -30.66 -25.12 -0.79
C LEU A 384 -32.14 -25.04 -1.17
N ILE A 385 -32.39 -24.56 -2.38
CA ILE A 385 -33.70 -24.52 -3.03
C ILE A 385 -33.71 -25.64 -4.06
N ARG A 386 -34.56 -26.65 -3.84
CA ARG A 386 -34.78 -27.71 -4.82
C ARG A 386 -35.62 -27.17 -5.98
N GLU A 387 -35.13 -27.34 -7.19
CA GLU A 387 -35.89 -27.05 -8.41
C GLU A 387 -36.58 -28.31 -8.95
N PRO A 388 -37.55 -28.15 -9.87
CA PRO A 388 -38.11 -29.29 -10.60
C PRO A 388 -37.00 -30.12 -11.25
N ASN A 389 -37.19 -31.45 -11.23
CA ASN A 389 -36.25 -32.37 -11.88
C ASN A 389 -36.14 -32.04 -13.37
N GLN A 390 -34.94 -32.20 -13.94
CA GLN A 390 -34.67 -31.97 -15.35
C GLN A 390 -33.97 -33.19 -15.95
N THR A 391 -34.25 -33.48 -17.21
CA THR A 391 -33.54 -34.52 -17.96
C THR A 391 -32.29 -33.93 -18.60
N ARG A 392 -31.11 -34.48 -18.29
CA ARG A 392 -29.80 -33.96 -18.70
C ARG A 392 -28.98 -35.03 -19.40
N LEU A 393 -28.13 -34.62 -20.35
CA LEU A 393 -27.25 -35.54 -21.06
C LEU A 393 -26.03 -35.85 -20.19
N ARG A 394 -25.78 -37.13 -19.91
CA ARG A 394 -24.61 -37.62 -19.17
C ARG A 394 -23.73 -38.46 -20.07
N LEU A 395 -22.43 -38.18 -20.00
CA LEU A 395 -21.43 -38.92 -20.75
C LEU A 395 -21.04 -40.19 -19.98
N PHE A 396 -20.89 -41.30 -20.70
CA PHE A 396 -20.43 -42.57 -20.16
C PHE A 396 -19.70 -43.37 -21.23
N VAL A 397 -18.89 -44.34 -20.83
CA VAL A 397 -18.31 -45.32 -21.75
C VAL A 397 -19.03 -46.66 -21.55
N PRO A 398 -19.58 -47.28 -22.60
CA PRO A 398 -20.15 -48.63 -22.51
C PRO A 398 -19.15 -49.64 -21.95
N GLU A 399 -19.62 -50.65 -21.21
CA GLU A 399 -18.76 -51.62 -20.53
C GLU A 399 -17.80 -52.33 -21.50
N GLU A 400 -18.29 -52.66 -22.69
CA GLU A 400 -17.55 -53.31 -23.77
C GLU A 400 -16.44 -52.43 -24.34
N ALA A 401 -16.64 -51.11 -24.33
CA ALA A 401 -15.62 -50.13 -24.71
C ALA A 401 -14.61 -49.92 -23.58
N SER A 402 -15.05 -49.93 -22.32
CA SER A 402 -14.15 -49.75 -21.16
C SER A 402 -13.10 -50.85 -20.99
N LYS A 403 -13.33 -52.03 -21.59
CA LYS A 403 -12.40 -53.18 -21.57
C LYS A 403 -11.43 -53.20 -22.75
N LYS A 404 -11.54 -52.27 -23.70
CA LYS A 404 -10.67 -52.19 -24.88
C LYS A 404 -9.50 -51.23 -24.63
N THR A 405 -8.38 -51.52 -25.28
CA THR A 405 -7.25 -50.60 -25.41
C THR A 405 -7.31 -49.92 -26.77
N TYR A 406 -7.02 -48.62 -26.82
CA TYR A 406 -7.15 -47.77 -27.99
C TYR A 406 -5.79 -47.27 -28.47
N SER A 407 -5.53 -47.22 -29.77
CA SER A 407 -4.22 -46.80 -30.28
C SER A 407 -3.99 -45.29 -30.17
N SER A 408 -5.07 -44.50 -30.16
CA SER A 408 -5.03 -43.04 -30.02
C SER A 408 -6.28 -42.51 -29.32
N TYR A 409 -6.23 -41.26 -28.86
CA TYR A 409 -7.40 -40.61 -28.25
C TYR A 409 -8.52 -40.40 -29.28
N GLU A 410 -8.20 -40.16 -30.54
CA GLU A 410 -9.15 -40.02 -31.64
C GLU A 410 -9.94 -41.31 -31.89
N GLU A 411 -9.34 -42.48 -31.62
CA GLU A 411 -10.03 -43.77 -31.67
C GLU A 411 -10.94 -43.99 -30.45
N PHE A 412 -10.50 -43.53 -29.28
CA PHE A 412 -11.23 -43.64 -28.02
C PHE A 412 -12.42 -42.68 -27.90
N ALA A 413 -12.25 -41.41 -28.26
CA ALA A 413 -13.23 -40.35 -28.01
C ALA A 413 -14.64 -40.67 -28.57
N PRO A 414 -14.81 -41.27 -29.77
CA PRO A 414 -16.12 -41.69 -30.27
C PRO A 414 -16.84 -42.76 -29.42
N GLN A 415 -16.14 -43.41 -28.49
CA GLN A 415 -16.70 -44.43 -27.60
C GLN A 415 -17.40 -43.82 -26.38
N ILE A 416 -17.14 -42.55 -26.08
CA ILE A 416 -17.88 -41.80 -25.07
C ILE A 416 -19.28 -41.52 -25.64
N LYS A 417 -20.31 -42.06 -24.99
CA LYS A 417 -21.72 -41.93 -25.39
C LYS A 417 -22.46 -41.03 -24.43
N GLY A 418 -23.45 -40.31 -24.94
CA GLY A 418 -24.39 -39.56 -24.13
C GLY A 418 -25.65 -40.37 -23.80
N ARG A 419 -26.14 -40.30 -22.57
CA ARG A 419 -27.44 -40.82 -22.14
C ARG A 419 -28.21 -39.75 -21.39
N HIS A 420 -29.49 -39.60 -21.69
CA HIS A 420 -30.38 -38.74 -20.93
C HIS A 420 -30.69 -39.37 -19.57
N VAL A 421 -30.43 -38.63 -18.49
CA VAL A 421 -30.64 -39.04 -17.10
C VAL A 421 -31.50 -37.97 -16.43
N ASP A 422 -32.49 -38.40 -15.65
CA ASP A 422 -33.25 -37.47 -14.81
C ASP A 422 -32.38 -37.02 -13.64
N THR A 423 -32.37 -35.72 -13.42
CA THR A 423 -31.48 -35.07 -12.47
C THR A 423 -32.26 -34.14 -11.56
N ARG A 424 -31.85 -34.13 -10.30
CA ARG A 424 -32.32 -33.20 -9.29
C ARG A 424 -31.38 -32.00 -9.27
N ILE A 425 -31.97 -30.81 -9.33
CA ILE A 425 -31.22 -29.55 -9.32
C ILE A 425 -31.45 -28.84 -7.99
N TYR A 426 -30.35 -28.41 -7.39
CA TYR A 426 -30.34 -27.56 -6.21
C TYR A 426 -29.73 -26.20 -6.57
N LYS A 427 -30.36 -25.12 -6.13
CA LYS A 427 -29.82 -23.76 -6.20
C LYS A 427 -29.57 -23.22 -4.80
N PHE A 428 -28.56 -22.37 -4.67
CA PHE A 428 -28.28 -21.66 -3.43
C PHE A 428 -28.80 -20.22 -3.49
N LYS A 429 -29.41 -19.76 -2.40
CA LYS A 429 -29.93 -18.38 -2.30
C LYS A 429 -28.78 -17.37 -2.49
N GLY A 430 -28.85 -16.60 -3.57
CA GLY A 430 -27.86 -15.56 -3.87
C GLY A 430 -26.70 -16.00 -4.76
N SER A 431 -26.65 -17.27 -5.19
CA SER A 431 -25.71 -17.73 -6.23
C SER A 431 -26.45 -18.08 -7.53
N LYS A 432 -25.72 -18.00 -8.65
CA LYS A 432 -26.15 -18.51 -9.96
C LYS A 432 -25.70 -19.95 -10.20
N THR A 433 -24.90 -20.52 -9.30
CA THR A 433 -24.39 -21.89 -9.42
C THR A 433 -25.51 -22.90 -9.19
N GLU A 434 -25.62 -23.88 -10.09
CA GLU A 434 -26.53 -25.02 -9.98
C GLU A 434 -25.76 -26.24 -9.47
N ILE A 435 -26.33 -27.01 -8.54
CA ILE A 435 -25.79 -28.33 -8.15
C ILE A 435 -26.73 -29.40 -8.72
N GLU A 436 -26.19 -30.28 -9.55
CA GLU A 436 -26.91 -31.30 -10.27
C GLU A 436 -26.51 -32.70 -9.77
N VAL A 437 -27.49 -33.52 -9.44
CA VAL A 437 -27.29 -34.91 -9.00
C VAL A 437 -28.28 -35.78 -9.76
N SER A 438 -27.87 -36.94 -10.29
CA SER A 438 -28.83 -37.88 -10.89
C SER A 438 -29.90 -38.26 -9.86
N GLU A 439 -31.17 -38.36 -10.24
CA GLU A 439 -32.27 -38.57 -9.28
C GLU A 439 -32.08 -39.89 -8.51
N SER A 440 -31.63 -40.95 -9.20
CA SER A 440 -31.31 -42.23 -8.57
C SER A 440 -30.22 -42.11 -7.49
N TYR A 441 -29.24 -41.24 -7.68
CA TYR A 441 -28.19 -41.01 -6.71
C TYR A 441 -28.62 -40.03 -5.62
N ALA A 442 -29.39 -38.99 -5.97
CA ALA A 442 -29.94 -38.03 -5.02
C ALA A 442 -30.79 -38.73 -3.94
N VAL A 443 -31.56 -39.77 -4.30
CA VAL A 443 -32.32 -40.59 -3.33
C VAL A 443 -31.39 -41.32 -2.35
N LYS A 444 -30.24 -41.85 -2.80
CA LYS A 444 -29.25 -42.47 -1.91
C LYS A 444 -28.63 -41.43 -0.98
N LEU A 445 -28.31 -40.24 -1.51
CA LEU A 445 -27.77 -39.13 -0.72
C LEU A 445 -28.79 -38.58 0.29
N ASP A 446 -30.09 -38.65 0.02
CA ASP A 446 -31.13 -38.27 1.00
C ASP A 446 -31.09 -39.19 2.24
N GLN A 447 -30.84 -40.49 2.05
CA GLN A 447 -30.66 -41.43 3.17
C GLN A 447 -29.41 -41.08 3.99
N ILE A 448 -28.29 -40.80 3.32
CA ILE A 448 -27.06 -40.34 3.98
C ILE A 448 -27.28 -39.04 4.74
N ARG A 449 -28.04 -38.09 4.17
CA ARG A 449 -28.37 -36.82 4.83
C ARG A 449 -29.11 -37.05 6.14
N ILE A 450 -30.12 -37.93 6.16
CA ILE A 450 -30.86 -38.28 7.37
C ILE A 450 -29.94 -38.94 8.40
N LEU A 451 -29.10 -39.89 7.98
CA LEU A 451 -28.15 -40.57 8.86
C LEU A 451 -27.14 -39.60 9.46
N ARG A 452 -26.55 -38.70 8.66
CA ARG A 452 -25.63 -37.65 9.15
C ARG A 452 -26.31 -36.67 10.10
N HIS A 453 -27.54 -36.27 9.80
CA HIS A 453 -28.31 -35.40 10.68
C HIS A 453 -28.54 -36.04 12.06
N ASN A 454 -28.97 -37.30 12.08
CA ASN A 454 -29.20 -38.05 13.31
C ASN A 454 -27.89 -38.33 14.06
N ALA A 455 -26.81 -38.69 13.35
CA ALA A 455 -25.50 -38.99 13.92
C ALA A 455 -24.81 -37.75 14.56
N ALA A 456 -25.13 -36.55 14.07
CA ALA A 456 -24.60 -35.28 14.57
C ALA A 456 -25.46 -34.64 15.68
N ALA A 457 -26.59 -35.26 16.06
CA ALA A 457 -27.44 -34.72 17.11
C ALA A 457 -26.68 -34.75 18.46
N PRO A 458 -26.73 -33.65 19.25
CA PRO A 458 -26.18 -33.66 20.61
C PRO A 458 -26.78 -34.80 21.42
N ASN A 459 -25.95 -35.50 22.20
CA ASN A 459 -26.38 -36.64 23.01
C ASN A 459 -25.53 -36.73 24.29
N ALA A 460 -26.09 -37.37 25.32
CA ALA A 460 -25.43 -37.51 26.61
C ALA A 460 -24.25 -38.51 26.57
N TYR A 461 -24.28 -39.48 25.64
CA TYR A 461 -23.19 -40.44 25.48
C TYR A 461 -21.84 -39.78 25.18
N ASP A 462 -21.81 -38.73 24.35
CA ASP A 462 -20.57 -38.02 24.02
C ASP A 462 -19.96 -37.26 25.22
N GLN A 463 -20.75 -37.00 26.26
CA GLN A 463 -20.30 -36.34 27.50
C GLN A 463 -19.77 -37.34 28.54
N LEU A 464 -19.93 -38.65 28.30
CA LEU A 464 -19.46 -39.67 29.23
C LEU A 464 -17.92 -39.74 29.23
N PRO A 465 -17.28 -39.94 30.40
CA PRO A 465 -15.87 -40.28 30.48
C PRO A 465 -15.50 -41.45 29.57
N SER A 466 -14.29 -41.43 28.99
CA SER A 466 -13.86 -42.44 28.00
C SER A 466 -14.02 -43.89 28.48
N TYR A 467 -13.81 -44.17 29.77
CA TYR A 467 -14.00 -45.52 30.32
C TYR A 467 -15.47 -45.99 30.29
N GLN A 468 -16.44 -45.09 30.52
CA GLN A 468 -17.87 -45.40 30.47
C GLN A 468 -18.31 -45.58 29.02
N ARG A 469 -17.81 -44.75 28.10
CA ARG A 469 -18.03 -44.95 26.65
C ARG A 469 -17.55 -46.31 26.19
N SER A 470 -16.39 -46.78 26.66
CA SER A 470 -15.90 -48.13 26.35
C SER A 470 -16.82 -49.23 26.89
N GLN A 471 -17.35 -49.10 28.11
CA GLN A 471 -18.30 -50.07 28.67
C GLN A 471 -19.60 -50.13 27.87
N VAL A 472 -20.16 -48.96 27.54
CA VAL A 472 -21.35 -48.86 26.69
C VAL A 472 -21.08 -49.43 25.30
N SER A 473 -19.92 -49.13 24.69
CA SER A 473 -19.56 -49.65 23.38
C SER A 473 -19.46 -51.17 23.38
N ARG A 474 -18.91 -51.79 24.43
CA ARG A 474 -18.87 -53.27 24.57
C ARG A 474 -20.27 -53.87 24.77
N ALA A 475 -21.13 -53.18 25.52
CA ALA A 475 -22.50 -53.60 25.73
C ALA A 475 -23.37 -53.53 24.45
N LEU A 476 -23.03 -52.60 23.54
CA LEU A 476 -23.75 -52.39 22.28
C LEU A 476 -23.12 -53.12 21.09
N ASP A 477 -21.86 -53.58 21.19
CA ASP A 477 -21.20 -54.33 20.11
C ASP A 477 -21.83 -55.73 19.96
N PRO A 478 -22.50 -56.04 18.83
CA PRO A 478 -23.12 -57.33 18.61
C PRO A 478 -22.13 -58.51 18.57
N LYS A 479 -20.84 -58.24 18.47
CA LYS A 479 -19.76 -59.25 18.54
C LYS A 479 -19.07 -59.30 19.92
N GLY A 480 -19.41 -58.38 20.81
CA GLY A 480 -18.81 -58.26 22.13
C GLY A 480 -19.34 -59.31 23.12
N PRO A 481 -18.51 -59.79 24.06
CA PRO A 481 -18.94 -60.75 25.09
C PRO A 481 -19.96 -60.17 26.09
N GLU A 482 -20.09 -58.84 26.14
CA GLU A 482 -20.99 -58.09 27.02
C GLU A 482 -22.28 -57.65 26.32
N PHE A 483 -22.55 -58.11 25.08
CA PHE A 483 -23.70 -57.66 24.29
C PHE A 483 -25.03 -57.94 24.99
N VAL A 484 -25.81 -56.90 25.27
CA VAL A 484 -27.03 -57.00 26.10
C VAL A 484 -28.26 -57.46 25.30
N GLY A 485 -28.07 -57.95 24.07
CA GLY A 485 -29.12 -58.46 23.18
C GLY A 485 -29.56 -57.47 22.10
N GLY A 486 -30.22 -57.98 21.04
CA GLY A 486 -30.61 -57.20 19.86
C GLY A 486 -31.85 -56.30 20.02
N SER A 487 -32.58 -56.43 21.14
CA SER A 487 -33.79 -55.62 21.36
C SER A 487 -33.43 -54.18 21.73
N GLN A 488 -34.19 -53.21 21.22
CA GLN A 488 -33.99 -51.80 21.56
C GLN A 488 -34.14 -51.53 23.06
N ALA A 489 -35.05 -52.22 23.75
CA ALA A 489 -35.28 -52.05 25.18
C ALA A 489 -34.03 -52.40 26.01
N ALA A 490 -33.38 -53.53 25.72
CA ALA A 490 -32.17 -53.95 26.44
C ALA A 490 -30.97 -53.02 26.18
N GLN A 491 -30.85 -52.47 24.97
CA GLN A 491 -29.82 -51.48 24.64
C GLN A 491 -30.04 -50.14 25.34
N VAL A 492 -31.31 -49.71 25.48
CA VAL A 492 -31.67 -48.52 26.27
C VAL A 492 -31.37 -48.75 27.75
N GLU A 493 -31.73 -49.90 28.31
CA GLU A 493 -31.45 -50.26 29.71
C GLU A 493 -29.94 -50.25 29.99
N ALA A 494 -29.12 -50.75 29.06
CA ALA A 494 -27.66 -50.72 29.17
C ALA A 494 -27.10 -49.28 29.25
N LEU A 495 -27.61 -48.38 28.42
CA LEU A 495 -27.25 -46.95 28.41
C LEU A 495 -27.78 -46.23 29.66
N ALA A 496 -28.99 -46.57 30.12
CA ALA A 496 -29.66 -45.95 31.27
C ALA A 496 -28.93 -46.18 32.61
N LYS A 497 -27.92 -47.06 32.64
CA LYS A 497 -26.99 -47.19 33.78
C LYS A 497 -26.10 -45.95 33.96
N PHE A 498 -25.92 -45.13 32.93
CA PHE A 498 -25.01 -44.00 32.89
C PHE A 498 -25.69 -42.65 32.63
N MET A 499 -26.96 -42.65 32.22
CA MET A 499 -27.73 -41.45 31.85
C MET A 499 -29.23 -41.70 32.09
N THR A 500 -30.06 -40.65 31.98
CA THR A 500 -31.51 -40.84 32.11
C THR A 500 -32.08 -41.70 30.98
N GLU A 501 -33.24 -42.33 31.18
CA GLU A 501 -33.85 -43.16 30.13
C GLU A 501 -34.13 -42.37 28.83
N ALA A 502 -34.53 -41.10 28.95
CA ALA A 502 -34.75 -40.23 27.79
C ALA A 502 -33.45 -39.96 27.03
N GLU A 503 -32.37 -39.64 27.75
CA GLU A 503 -31.03 -39.45 27.18
C GLU A 503 -30.47 -40.76 26.59
N ALA A 504 -30.77 -41.90 27.20
CA ALA A 504 -30.39 -43.23 26.71
C ALA A 504 -31.07 -43.55 25.38
N ARG A 505 -32.38 -43.27 25.27
CA ARG A 505 -33.13 -43.43 24.01
C ARG A 505 -32.58 -42.54 22.91
N GLN A 506 -32.31 -41.26 23.22
CA GLN A 506 -31.72 -40.31 22.26
C GLN A 506 -30.31 -40.75 21.84
N SER A 507 -29.45 -41.08 22.80
CA SER A 507 -28.07 -41.53 22.53
C SER A 507 -28.06 -42.81 21.72
N LEU A 508 -28.97 -43.76 21.98
CA LEU A 508 -29.10 -44.97 21.17
C LEU A 508 -29.49 -44.68 19.73
N MET A 509 -30.39 -43.72 19.47
CA MET A 509 -30.72 -43.29 18.12
C MET A 509 -29.50 -42.72 17.40
N VAL A 510 -28.72 -41.88 18.08
CA VAL A 510 -27.47 -41.32 17.52
C VAL A 510 -26.45 -42.41 17.24
N LEU A 511 -26.22 -43.32 18.17
CA LEU A 511 -25.26 -44.42 18.03
C LEU A 511 -25.65 -45.39 16.90
N ARG A 512 -26.94 -45.71 16.76
CA ARG A 512 -27.43 -46.51 15.62
C ARG A 512 -27.27 -45.79 14.30
N ALA A 513 -27.58 -44.49 14.24
CA ALA A 513 -27.36 -43.69 13.03
C ALA A 513 -25.85 -43.64 12.67
N ARG A 514 -24.96 -43.55 13.66
CA ARG A 514 -23.50 -43.65 13.46
C ARG A 514 -23.09 -45.02 12.91
N ASP A 515 -23.58 -46.12 13.50
CA ASP A 515 -23.27 -47.48 13.02
C ASP A 515 -23.83 -47.74 11.60
N GLU A 516 -25.07 -47.33 11.33
CA GLU A 516 -25.70 -47.46 10.01
C GLU A 516 -24.98 -46.59 8.97
N LEU A 517 -24.59 -45.37 9.33
CA LEU A 517 -23.75 -44.53 8.49
C LEU A 517 -22.41 -45.22 8.24
N MET A 518 -21.71 -45.74 9.25
CA MET A 518 -20.42 -46.42 9.05
C MET A 518 -20.50 -47.64 8.11
N ARG A 519 -21.64 -48.34 8.08
CA ARG A 519 -21.87 -49.50 7.19
C ARG A 519 -22.37 -49.12 5.80
N ASN A 520 -22.85 -47.88 5.61
CA ASN A 520 -23.39 -47.46 4.33
C ASN A 520 -22.24 -47.20 3.33
N PRO A 521 -22.24 -47.82 2.12
CA PRO A 521 -21.18 -47.62 1.14
C PRO A 521 -21.06 -46.18 0.63
N GLU A 522 -22.09 -45.36 0.81
CA GLU A 522 -22.12 -43.95 0.39
C GLU A 522 -21.89 -42.97 1.55
N ASN A 523 -21.51 -43.46 2.74
CA ASN A 523 -21.36 -42.64 3.96
C ASN A 523 -20.37 -41.49 3.84
N SER A 524 -19.44 -41.66 2.92
CA SER A 524 -18.29 -40.82 2.66
C SER A 524 -18.59 -39.77 1.59
N LYS A 525 -19.67 -39.94 0.81
CA LYS A 525 -19.97 -39.09 -0.36
C LYS A 525 -20.33 -37.66 0.04
N ALA A 526 -19.93 -36.72 -0.81
CA ALA A 526 -20.29 -35.32 -0.64
C ALA A 526 -21.81 -35.14 -0.86
N LEU A 527 -22.46 -34.48 0.09
CA LEU A 527 -23.84 -34.01 -0.08
C LEU A 527 -23.84 -32.67 -0.85
N PRO A 528 -24.95 -32.29 -1.52
CA PRO A 528 -25.11 -30.95 -2.07
C PRO A 528 -24.81 -29.83 -1.07
N GLU A 529 -25.11 -30.05 0.22
CA GLU A 529 -24.79 -29.14 1.32
C GLU A 529 -23.30 -28.98 1.59
N ASP A 530 -22.51 -30.05 1.42
CA ASP A 530 -21.06 -30.01 1.63
C ASP A 530 -20.40 -29.17 0.52
N ILE A 531 -20.89 -29.30 -0.72
CA ILE A 531 -20.45 -28.51 -1.87
C ILE A 531 -20.70 -27.02 -1.62
N LEU A 532 -21.84 -26.65 -1.02
CA LEU A 532 -22.15 -25.25 -0.74
C LEU A 532 -21.08 -24.58 0.13
N VAL A 533 -20.62 -25.27 1.18
CA VAL A 533 -19.56 -24.76 2.07
C VAL A 533 -18.29 -24.49 1.27
N VAL A 534 -17.86 -25.47 0.48
CA VAL A 534 -16.63 -25.38 -0.29
C VAL A 534 -16.73 -24.30 -1.38
N LEU A 535 -17.88 -24.16 -2.05
CA LEU A 535 -18.11 -23.08 -3.01
C LEU A 535 -17.95 -21.70 -2.37
N GLN A 536 -18.45 -21.50 -1.14
CA GLN A 536 -18.32 -20.22 -0.42
C GLN A 536 -16.87 -19.90 -0.03
N GLU A 537 -16.00 -20.90 -0.01
CA GLU A 537 -14.58 -20.79 0.33
C GLU A 537 -13.70 -20.45 -0.90
N LEU A 538 -14.19 -20.67 -2.12
CA LEU A 538 -13.45 -20.42 -3.35
C LEU A 538 -13.14 -18.93 -3.56
N PRO A 539 -11.95 -18.54 -4.07
CA PRO A 539 -11.58 -17.12 -4.27
C PRO A 539 -12.60 -16.32 -5.09
N ASN A 540 -13.13 -16.94 -6.15
CA ASN A 540 -14.20 -16.39 -6.97
C ASN A 540 -15.22 -17.50 -7.33
N PRO A 541 -16.26 -17.71 -6.50
CA PRO A 541 -17.26 -18.75 -6.74
C PRO A 541 -18.06 -18.53 -8.02
N SER A 542 -18.11 -17.29 -8.54
CA SER A 542 -18.88 -16.98 -9.75
C SER A 542 -18.33 -17.64 -11.01
N LEU A 543 -17.09 -18.16 -10.99
CA LEU A 543 -16.53 -18.96 -12.07
C LEU A 543 -17.22 -20.32 -12.19
N VAL A 544 -17.73 -20.86 -11.07
CA VAL A 544 -18.48 -22.12 -11.05
C VAL A 544 -19.93 -21.86 -11.43
N LYS A 545 -20.32 -22.27 -12.62
CA LYS A 545 -21.71 -22.17 -13.13
C LYS A 545 -22.53 -23.39 -12.75
N ARG A 546 -21.91 -24.57 -12.77
CA ARG A 546 -22.56 -25.83 -12.42
C ARG A 546 -21.62 -26.72 -11.63
N VAL A 547 -22.15 -27.42 -10.65
CA VAL A 547 -21.50 -28.54 -9.99
C VAL A 547 -22.31 -29.79 -10.26
N VAL A 548 -21.67 -30.85 -10.69
CA VAL A 548 -22.27 -32.17 -10.89
C VAL A 548 -21.73 -33.10 -9.82
N ILE A 549 -22.61 -33.84 -9.15
CA ILE A 549 -22.22 -34.96 -8.29
C ILE A 549 -22.66 -36.25 -9.01
N ASP A 550 -21.70 -36.92 -9.64
CA ASP A 550 -21.94 -38.11 -10.44
C ASP A 550 -21.62 -39.40 -9.65
N GLU A 551 -22.44 -40.43 -9.87
CA GLU A 551 -22.23 -41.76 -9.32
C GLU A 551 -21.24 -42.58 -10.19
N GLY A 552 -20.95 -42.13 -11.41
CA GLY A 552 -20.03 -42.80 -12.33
C GLY A 552 -18.54 -42.53 -12.06
N VAL A 553 -17.71 -43.22 -12.84
CA VAL A 553 -16.30 -42.86 -13.09
C VAL A 553 -16.25 -41.76 -14.14
N ASN A 554 -15.17 -40.97 -14.16
CA ASN A 554 -14.92 -40.07 -15.28
C ASN A 554 -14.77 -40.91 -16.57
N PRO A 555 -15.57 -40.66 -17.63
CA PRO A 555 -15.44 -41.38 -18.90
C PRO A 555 -14.02 -41.37 -19.46
N ASN A 556 -13.27 -40.28 -19.25
CA ASN A 556 -11.91 -40.13 -19.75
C ASN A 556 -10.86 -40.94 -18.95
N ASP A 557 -11.19 -41.44 -17.75
CA ASP A 557 -10.24 -42.22 -16.94
C ASP A 557 -9.79 -43.49 -17.67
N ILE A 558 -10.63 -44.06 -18.54
CA ILE A 558 -10.26 -45.26 -19.32
C ILE A 558 -9.06 -44.96 -20.23
N TRP A 559 -9.06 -43.82 -20.91
CA TRP A 559 -7.94 -43.39 -21.73
C TRP A 559 -6.74 -42.97 -20.88
N THR A 560 -6.95 -42.23 -19.80
CA THR A 560 -5.86 -41.80 -18.92
C THR A 560 -5.17 -43.00 -18.27
N ARG A 561 -5.91 -44.05 -17.90
CA ARG A 561 -5.32 -45.28 -17.37
C ARG A 561 -4.38 -45.97 -18.35
N GLN A 562 -4.77 -45.97 -19.61
CA GLN A 562 -3.97 -46.58 -20.66
C GLN A 562 -2.72 -45.75 -21.00
N SER A 563 -2.86 -44.42 -21.03
CA SER A 563 -1.81 -43.50 -21.52
C SER A 563 -0.88 -42.97 -20.41
N TYR A 564 -1.28 -43.07 -19.14
CA TYR A 564 -0.56 -42.50 -18.01
C TYR A 564 -0.28 -43.50 -16.89
N ASP A 565 -1.31 -43.91 -16.15
CA ASP A 565 -1.18 -44.76 -14.96
C ASP A 565 -2.38 -45.73 -14.91
N PRO A 566 -2.17 -47.05 -15.00
CA PRO A 566 -3.23 -48.05 -14.98
C PRO A 566 -4.22 -47.92 -13.82
N ASP A 567 -3.80 -47.35 -12.69
CA ASP A 567 -4.61 -47.15 -11.49
C ASP A 567 -5.21 -45.73 -11.39
N PHE A 568 -5.06 -44.90 -12.43
CA PHE A 568 -5.56 -43.52 -12.45
C PHE A 568 -7.08 -43.45 -12.25
N VAL A 569 -7.52 -42.59 -11.33
CA VAL A 569 -8.93 -42.29 -11.11
C VAL A 569 -9.10 -40.80 -10.83
N SER A 570 -9.89 -40.12 -11.65
CA SER A 570 -10.25 -38.72 -11.41
C SER A 570 -11.24 -38.62 -10.24
N ALA A 571 -10.92 -37.82 -9.23
CA ALA A 571 -11.87 -37.47 -8.18
C ALA A 571 -12.88 -36.42 -8.67
N ALA A 572 -12.42 -35.49 -9.51
CA ALA A 572 -13.23 -34.47 -10.12
C ALA A 572 -12.65 -34.05 -11.48
N THR A 573 -13.41 -33.24 -12.23
CA THR A 573 -12.96 -32.56 -13.46
C THR A 573 -13.63 -31.21 -13.59
N ALA A 574 -12.93 -30.23 -14.14
CA ALA A 574 -13.46 -28.93 -14.53
C ALA A 574 -13.49 -28.75 -16.05
N SER A 575 -14.54 -28.10 -16.56
CA SER A 575 -14.69 -27.76 -17.97
C SER A 575 -14.64 -26.24 -18.21
N PRO A 576 -14.32 -25.79 -19.44
CA PRO A 576 -14.23 -24.37 -19.77
C PRO A 576 -15.51 -23.54 -19.57
N ASP A 577 -16.68 -24.18 -19.59
CA ASP A 577 -17.99 -23.54 -19.36
C ASP A 577 -18.32 -23.34 -17.87
N GLY A 578 -17.39 -23.68 -16.97
CA GLY A 578 -17.56 -23.49 -15.53
C GLY A 578 -18.35 -24.61 -14.86
N GLU A 579 -18.35 -25.81 -15.44
CA GLU A 579 -18.87 -27.01 -14.79
C GLU A 579 -17.75 -27.74 -14.04
N ILE A 580 -18.01 -28.11 -12.79
CA ILE A 580 -17.15 -29.00 -11.99
C ILE A 580 -17.92 -30.29 -11.76
N THR A 581 -17.39 -31.43 -12.16
CA THR A 581 -17.99 -32.74 -11.92
C THR A 581 -17.18 -33.50 -10.88
N PHE A 582 -17.81 -33.93 -9.79
CA PHE A 582 -17.26 -34.83 -8.78
C PHE A 582 -17.71 -36.26 -9.06
N TYR A 583 -16.78 -37.22 -9.06
CA TYR A 583 -17.04 -38.62 -9.41
C TYR A 583 -16.98 -39.54 -8.18
N LYS A 584 -17.62 -40.71 -8.29
CA LYS A 584 -17.76 -41.70 -7.22
C LYS A 584 -16.48 -42.38 -6.71
N PRO A 585 -15.47 -42.77 -7.52
CA PRO A 585 -14.59 -43.86 -7.10
C PRO A 585 -13.42 -43.44 -6.19
N THR A 586 -13.19 -42.15 -5.94
CA THR A 586 -11.95 -41.70 -5.29
C THR A 586 -12.12 -40.98 -3.96
N ILE A 587 -13.36 -40.75 -3.51
CA ILE A 587 -13.61 -40.39 -2.11
C ILE A 587 -13.80 -41.67 -1.28
N ASP A 588 -12.77 -42.51 -1.30
CA ASP A 588 -12.69 -43.76 -0.54
C ASP A 588 -11.91 -43.48 0.76
N PHE A 589 -12.59 -42.78 1.66
CA PHE A 589 -12.09 -42.20 2.93
C PHE A 589 -11.40 -43.20 3.88
N PHE A 590 -11.50 -44.50 3.61
CA PHE A 590 -11.10 -45.56 4.54
C PHE A 590 -9.68 -46.10 4.34
N LYS A 591 -8.93 -45.65 3.32
CA LYS A 591 -7.52 -46.06 3.16
C LYS A 591 -6.51 -45.23 3.95
N VAL A 592 -6.91 -44.06 4.47
CA VAL A 592 -6.17 -43.37 5.53
C VAL A 592 -6.68 -43.96 6.84
N GLY A 593 -5.83 -44.71 7.55
CA GLY A 593 -6.22 -45.60 8.65
C GLY A 593 -7.43 -45.14 9.48
N ALA A 594 -8.36 -46.08 9.71
CA ALA A 594 -9.65 -45.89 10.40
C ALA A 594 -9.57 -45.12 11.73
N ASP A 595 -8.38 -45.02 12.32
CA ASP A 595 -8.07 -44.31 13.56
C ASP A 595 -8.14 -42.77 13.45
N LYS A 596 -8.18 -42.20 12.23
CA LYS A 596 -8.18 -40.74 12.02
C LYS A 596 -9.53 -40.16 11.61
N VAL A 597 -10.52 -40.97 11.24
CA VAL A 597 -11.86 -40.47 10.85
C VAL A 597 -12.58 -39.93 12.09
N ASN A 598 -12.49 -38.63 12.34
CA ASN A 598 -13.37 -37.97 13.30
C ASN A 598 -14.82 -38.19 12.85
N LEU A 599 -15.63 -38.81 13.71
CA LEU A 599 -17.07 -39.08 13.53
C LEU A 599 -17.89 -37.82 13.20
N ASP A 600 -17.29 -36.63 13.36
CA ASP A 600 -17.85 -35.32 13.06
C ASP A 600 -17.88 -34.99 11.54
N GLY A 601 -17.34 -35.86 10.68
CA GLY A 601 -17.35 -35.66 9.22
C GLY A 601 -16.38 -34.58 8.71
N ASN A 602 -15.42 -34.14 9.53
CA ASN A 602 -14.50 -33.04 9.18
C ASN A 602 -13.44 -33.41 8.13
N LEU A 603 -13.03 -34.69 8.05
CA LEU A 603 -12.06 -35.14 7.04
C LEU A 603 -12.62 -35.09 5.61
N SER A 604 -13.94 -35.22 5.43
CA SER A 604 -14.57 -35.11 4.10
C SER A 604 -14.53 -33.72 3.51
N ARG A 605 -14.49 -32.70 4.35
CA ARG A 605 -14.44 -31.31 3.89
C ARG A 605 -13.05 -30.90 3.43
N ALA A 606 -11.99 -31.37 4.08
CA ALA A 606 -10.62 -31.03 3.69
C ALA A 606 -10.26 -31.59 2.30
N GLU A 607 -10.59 -32.86 2.03
CA GLU A 607 -10.36 -33.49 0.73
C GLU A 607 -11.26 -32.89 -0.35
N LEU A 608 -12.56 -32.73 -0.07
CA LEU A 608 -13.49 -32.08 -1.00
C LEU A 608 -13.06 -30.65 -1.32
N ARG A 609 -12.55 -29.90 -0.34
CA ARG A 609 -11.94 -28.58 -0.54
C ARG A 609 -10.70 -28.67 -1.41
N GLY A 610 -9.81 -29.63 -1.17
CA GLY A 610 -8.64 -29.87 -2.01
C GLY A 610 -9.01 -30.08 -3.47
N TYR A 611 -9.97 -30.99 -3.74
CA TYR A 611 -10.48 -31.23 -5.08
C TYR A 611 -11.16 -30.00 -5.67
N ALA A 612 -12.06 -29.34 -4.94
CA ALA A 612 -12.73 -28.15 -5.45
C ALA A 612 -11.77 -27.00 -5.72
N ASN A 613 -10.74 -26.79 -4.90
CA ASN A 613 -9.71 -25.78 -5.14
C ASN A 613 -8.88 -26.12 -6.38
N HIS A 614 -8.54 -27.40 -6.57
CA HIS A 614 -7.86 -27.90 -7.77
C HIS A 614 -8.72 -27.64 -9.02
N GLU A 615 -9.97 -28.11 -9.03
CA GLU A 615 -10.88 -27.93 -10.17
C GLU A 615 -11.21 -26.47 -10.45
N TRP A 616 -11.44 -25.68 -9.39
CA TRP A 616 -11.62 -24.24 -9.54
C TRP A 616 -10.39 -23.56 -10.16
N SER A 617 -9.19 -24.08 -9.88
CA SER A 617 -7.97 -23.53 -10.44
C SER A 617 -7.90 -23.75 -11.95
N HIS A 618 -8.44 -24.84 -12.49
CA HIS A 618 -8.63 -25.00 -13.93
C HIS A 618 -9.56 -23.91 -14.49
N LEU A 619 -10.70 -23.64 -13.85
CA LEU A 619 -11.56 -22.51 -14.25
C LEU A 619 -10.82 -21.18 -14.22
N GLY A 620 -9.93 -21.03 -13.25
CA GLY A 620 -9.02 -19.91 -13.13
C GLY A 620 -8.17 -19.72 -14.39
N HIS A 621 -7.58 -20.77 -14.96
CA HIS A 621 -6.74 -20.59 -16.15
C HIS A 621 -7.55 -20.23 -17.41
N PHE A 622 -8.74 -20.82 -17.60
CA PHE A 622 -9.63 -20.46 -18.72
C PHE A 622 -10.06 -18.99 -18.66
N SER A 623 -10.34 -18.50 -17.45
CA SER A 623 -10.76 -17.10 -17.22
C SER A 623 -9.61 -16.07 -17.28
N ASP A 624 -8.36 -16.51 -17.26
CA ASP A 624 -7.17 -15.64 -17.17
C ASP A 624 -6.01 -16.18 -18.03
N PRO A 625 -6.20 -16.22 -19.37
CA PRO A 625 -5.23 -16.81 -20.28
C PRO A 625 -3.86 -16.12 -20.23
N LEU A 626 -3.83 -14.81 -19.94
CA LEU A 626 -2.58 -14.07 -19.81
C LEU A 626 -1.72 -14.61 -18.66
N ASN A 627 -2.25 -14.69 -17.43
CA ASN A 627 -1.46 -15.17 -16.30
C ASN A 627 -1.17 -16.68 -16.42
N PHE A 628 -2.02 -17.46 -17.09
CA PHE A 628 -1.68 -18.86 -17.42
C PHE A 628 -0.47 -18.94 -18.38
N GLY A 629 -0.44 -18.10 -19.42
CA GLY A 629 0.71 -17.99 -20.31
C GLY A 629 1.98 -17.57 -19.56
N LEU A 630 1.88 -16.62 -18.62
CA LEU A 630 3.01 -16.22 -17.77
C LEU A 630 3.45 -17.36 -16.84
N PHE A 631 2.53 -18.16 -16.32
CA PHE A 631 2.87 -19.31 -15.48
C PHE A 631 3.63 -20.37 -16.27
N LYS A 632 3.28 -20.60 -17.54
CA LYS A 632 4.05 -21.48 -18.43
C LYS A 632 5.46 -20.96 -18.69
N LEU A 633 5.62 -19.65 -18.88
CA LEU A 633 6.95 -19.04 -18.93
C LEU A 633 7.71 -19.22 -17.61
N ALA A 634 7.02 -19.04 -16.47
CA ALA A 634 7.59 -19.19 -15.14
C ALA A 634 8.14 -20.61 -14.89
N GLU A 635 7.49 -21.62 -15.48
CA GLU A 635 7.95 -23.01 -15.47
C GLU A 635 9.36 -23.19 -16.06
N HIS A 636 9.72 -22.41 -17.08
CA HIS A 636 11.05 -22.48 -17.69
C HIS A 636 12.16 -21.87 -16.82
N VAL A 637 11.83 -20.90 -15.96
CA VAL A 637 12.82 -20.07 -15.25
C VAL A 637 12.99 -20.40 -13.77
N ASP A 638 11.95 -20.90 -13.10
CA ASP A 638 12.00 -21.28 -11.69
C ASP A 638 13.10 -22.34 -11.43
N ALA A 639 13.54 -22.41 -10.17
CA ALA A 639 14.76 -23.09 -9.81
C ALA A 639 14.79 -24.58 -10.23
N VAL A 640 15.97 -24.96 -10.69
CA VAL A 640 16.48 -26.32 -10.78
C VAL A 640 16.75 -26.73 -9.33
N VAL A 641 15.89 -27.54 -8.71
CA VAL A 641 16.22 -28.20 -7.44
C VAL A 641 17.12 -29.38 -7.81
N PRO A 642 18.42 -29.39 -7.45
CA PRO A 642 19.20 -30.61 -7.54
C PRO A 642 18.47 -31.63 -6.68
N SER A 643 17.91 -32.67 -7.29
CA SER A 643 17.11 -33.65 -6.56
C SER A 643 18.00 -34.33 -5.52
N GLY A 644 17.93 -33.85 -4.29
CA GLY A 644 18.59 -34.46 -3.15
C GLY A 644 17.99 -35.85 -2.93
N LYS A 645 18.60 -36.86 -3.53
CA LYS A 645 18.45 -38.29 -3.25
C LYS A 645 17.02 -38.80 -3.00
N THR A 646 16.20 -38.81 -4.04
CA THR A 646 15.22 -39.90 -4.32
C THR A 646 15.11 -40.19 -5.82
N ALA A 647 16.22 -40.04 -6.54
CA ALA A 647 16.38 -40.35 -7.96
C ALA A 647 16.60 -41.87 -8.24
N ALA A 648 16.46 -42.74 -7.24
CA ALA A 648 16.81 -44.16 -7.34
C ALA A 648 15.74 -45.05 -8.01
N THR A 649 14.70 -44.47 -8.62
CA THR A 649 13.75 -45.22 -9.47
C THR A 649 13.50 -44.53 -10.82
N LEU A 650 14.46 -43.74 -11.31
CA LEU A 650 14.39 -43.07 -12.61
C LEU A 650 14.70 -43.99 -13.81
N GLU A 651 15.13 -45.23 -13.58
CA GLU A 651 15.43 -46.17 -14.66
C GLU A 651 14.16 -46.67 -15.39
N ASP A 652 12.99 -46.63 -14.74
CA ASP A 652 11.69 -46.93 -15.38
C ASP A 652 11.03 -45.72 -16.06
N ALA A 653 11.49 -44.49 -15.78
CA ALA A 653 10.92 -43.28 -16.37
C ALA A 653 11.36 -43.05 -17.83
N HIS A 654 12.46 -43.67 -18.25
CA HIS A 654 13.10 -43.47 -19.55
C HIS A 654 12.36 -44.08 -20.75
N LYS A 655 11.23 -44.76 -20.56
CA LYS A 655 10.52 -45.47 -21.64
C LYS A 655 9.30 -44.76 -22.24
N THR A 656 8.89 -43.59 -21.74
CA THR A 656 7.78 -42.84 -22.36
C THR A 656 8.10 -41.35 -22.50
N ALA A 657 8.29 -40.97 -23.76
CA ALA A 657 8.61 -39.66 -24.32
C ALA A 657 7.89 -38.42 -23.73
N LEU A 658 8.56 -37.26 -23.87
CA LEU A 658 8.23 -35.87 -23.45
C LEU A 658 8.77 -35.44 -22.07
N GLU A 659 10.09 -35.62 -21.87
CA GLU A 659 10.77 -35.31 -20.61
C GLU A 659 11.11 -33.81 -20.49
N ARG A 660 10.26 -33.03 -19.80
CA ARG A 660 10.71 -31.78 -19.15
C ARG A 660 11.86 -32.12 -18.18
N PRO A 661 12.87 -31.27 -18.01
CA PRO A 661 14.07 -31.66 -17.27
C PRO A 661 13.71 -32.00 -15.80
N PRO A 662 14.33 -33.05 -15.21
CA PRO A 662 13.97 -33.61 -13.90
C PRO A 662 14.29 -32.69 -12.71
N ASP A 663 14.84 -31.52 -13.00
CA ASP A 663 15.32 -30.54 -12.04
C ASP A 663 14.29 -29.47 -11.68
N GLN A 664 13.20 -29.32 -12.43
CA GLN A 664 12.16 -28.34 -12.11
C GLN A 664 11.25 -28.81 -10.96
N TYR A 665 10.86 -27.89 -10.08
CA TYR A 665 9.93 -28.19 -8.98
C TYR A 665 8.51 -28.50 -9.51
N PHE A 666 7.99 -29.67 -9.18
CA PHE A 666 6.58 -30.02 -9.36
C PHE A 666 6.08 -30.67 -8.07
N MET A 667 4.89 -30.30 -7.62
CA MET A 667 4.29 -30.89 -6.43
C MET A 667 3.77 -32.32 -6.69
N ARG A 668 3.42 -32.67 -7.94
CA ARG A 668 2.96 -34.01 -8.35
C ARG A 668 3.63 -34.47 -9.64
N THR A 669 3.82 -35.78 -9.80
CA THR A 669 4.36 -36.37 -11.03
C THR A 669 3.46 -36.12 -12.24
N TYR A 670 2.14 -36.19 -12.08
CA TYR A 670 1.18 -35.92 -13.17
C TYR A 670 1.28 -34.48 -13.70
N ALA A 671 1.37 -33.51 -12.78
CA ALA A 671 1.56 -32.09 -13.08
C ALA A 671 2.82 -31.80 -13.93
N ARG A 672 3.84 -32.66 -13.91
CA ARG A 672 5.03 -32.50 -14.75
C ARG A 672 4.71 -32.65 -16.24
N ARG A 673 3.73 -33.48 -16.60
CA ARG A 673 3.40 -33.81 -17.99
C ARG A 673 2.39 -32.84 -18.61
N ASN A 674 1.61 -32.14 -17.79
CA ASN A 674 0.53 -31.26 -18.26
C ASN A 674 0.61 -29.89 -17.55
N SER A 675 0.81 -28.81 -18.31
CA SER A 675 0.87 -27.45 -17.74
C SER A 675 -0.43 -26.98 -17.10
N GLU A 676 -1.59 -27.48 -17.56
CA GLU A 676 -2.90 -27.14 -16.97
C GLU A 676 -3.03 -27.77 -15.58
N GLU A 677 -2.63 -29.03 -15.45
CA GLU A 677 -2.51 -29.72 -14.16
C GLU A 677 -1.45 -29.07 -13.27
N ASN A 678 -0.32 -28.66 -13.85
CA ASN A 678 0.72 -27.93 -13.13
C ASN A 678 0.17 -26.66 -12.49
N TRP A 679 -0.62 -25.90 -13.25
CA TRP A 679 -1.32 -24.73 -12.73
C TRP A 679 -2.32 -25.11 -11.64
N ALA A 680 -3.16 -26.11 -11.88
CA ALA A 680 -4.22 -26.49 -10.95
C ALA A 680 -3.68 -27.00 -9.60
N VAL A 681 -2.62 -27.81 -9.63
CA VAL A 681 -1.94 -28.30 -8.43
C VAL A 681 -1.28 -27.14 -7.67
N HIS A 682 -0.48 -26.29 -8.33
CA HIS A 682 0.19 -25.19 -7.61
C HIS A 682 -0.79 -24.14 -7.09
N MET A 683 -1.85 -23.83 -7.83
CA MET A 683 -2.87 -22.89 -7.39
C MET A 683 -3.76 -23.50 -6.31
N GLY A 684 -4.38 -24.65 -6.58
CA GLY A 684 -5.42 -25.24 -5.74
C GLY A 684 -4.88 -25.98 -4.52
N GLU A 685 -3.79 -26.73 -4.69
CA GLU A 685 -3.25 -27.64 -3.66
C GLU A 685 -2.05 -27.07 -2.90
N SER A 686 -1.46 -25.96 -3.36
CA SER A 686 -0.40 -25.26 -2.61
C SER A 686 -0.81 -23.85 -2.23
N PHE A 687 -1.09 -23.00 -3.22
CA PHE A 687 -1.36 -21.58 -2.98
C PHE A 687 -2.65 -21.37 -2.18
N LEU A 688 -3.70 -22.12 -2.49
CA LEU A 688 -5.01 -22.09 -1.81
C LEU A 688 -5.18 -23.16 -0.74
N ALA A 689 -4.16 -23.98 -0.48
CA ALA A 689 -4.22 -25.02 0.53
C ALA A 689 -4.51 -24.44 1.92
N PRO A 690 -5.37 -25.05 2.75
CA PRO A 690 -5.56 -24.59 4.14
C PRO A 690 -4.24 -24.44 4.90
N GLU A 691 -3.32 -25.37 4.67
CA GLU A 691 -2.01 -25.45 5.28
C GLU A 691 -1.04 -24.43 4.67
N SER A 692 -0.65 -23.41 5.44
CA SER A 692 0.22 -22.33 4.98
C SER A 692 1.66 -22.77 4.68
N HIS A 693 2.12 -23.91 5.20
CA HIS A 693 3.44 -24.45 4.86
C HIS A 693 3.54 -24.89 3.39
N LEU A 694 2.44 -25.32 2.77
CA LEU A 694 2.42 -25.68 1.34
C LEU A 694 2.58 -24.43 0.46
N PHE A 695 1.93 -23.32 0.84
CA PHE A 695 2.18 -22.02 0.22
C PHE A 695 3.63 -21.56 0.42
N ALA A 696 4.20 -21.73 1.61
CA ALA A 696 5.57 -21.33 1.90
C ALA A 696 6.59 -22.14 1.09
N ASP A 697 6.41 -23.46 0.98
CA ASP A 697 7.27 -24.34 0.17
C ASP A 697 7.19 -23.97 -1.32
N LEU A 698 5.99 -23.68 -1.84
CA LEU A 698 5.80 -23.15 -3.19
C LEU A 698 6.51 -21.80 -3.38
N ALA A 699 6.32 -20.85 -2.46
CA ALA A 699 6.95 -19.52 -2.51
C ALA A 699 8.48 -19.59 -2.48
N GLU A 700 9.03 -20.59 -1.81
CA GLU A 700 10.47 -20.81 -1.69
C GLU A 700 11.05 -21.52 -2.93
N ARG A 701 10.42 -22.58 -3.41
CA ARG A 701 10.96 -23.43 -4.50
C ARG A 701 10.62 -22.91 -5.89
N ALA A 702 9.50 -22.21 -6.03
CA ALA A 702 9.00 -21.68 -7.28
C ALA A 702 8.47 -20.25 -7.11
N PRO A 703 9.36 -19.30 -6.74
CA PRO A 703 8.97 -17.92 -6.43
C PRO A 703 8.35 -17.20 -7.64
N VAL A 704 8.79 -17.50 -8.87
CA VAL A 704 8.26 -16.86 -10.07
C VAL A 704 6.82 -17.31 -10.31
N ARG A 705 6.55 -18.63 -10.29
CA ARG A 705 5.18 -19.16 -10.39
C ARG A 705 4.29 -18.64 -9.26
N THR A 706 4.79 -18.66 -8.01
CA THR A 706 4.03 -18.15 -6.85
C THR A 706 3.56 -16.72 -7.06
N THR A 707 4.42 -15.88 -7.61
CA THR A 707 4.11 -14.47 -7.84
C THR A 707 3.11 -14.29 -8.99
N VAL A 708 3.21 -15.09 -10.05
CA VAL A 708 2.21 -15.13 -11.13
C VAL A 708 0.85 -15.58 -10.61
N LEU A 709 0.80 -16.62 -9.77
CA LEU A 709 -0.43 -17.09 -9.13
C LEU A 709 -1.04 -16.01 -8.23
N GLY A 710 -0.21 -15.34 -7.42
CA GLY A 710 -0.63 -14.21 -6.59
C GLY A 710 -1.24 -13.07 -7.41
N ARG A 711 -0.65 -12.73 -8.56
CA ARG A 711 -1.19 -11.75 -9.52
C ARG A 711 -2.55 -12.20 -10.09
N SER A 712 -2.69 -13.46 -10.49
CA SER A 712 -3.96 -13.99 -11.02
C SER A 712 -5.07 -13.97 -9.97
N ILE A 713 -4.76 -14.37 -8.73
CA ILE A 713 -5.72 -14.28 -7.62
C ILE A 713 -6.11 -12.83 -7.34
N ASN A 714 -5.15 -11.90 -7.30
CA ASN A 714 -5.44 -10.49 -7.07
C ASN A 714 -6.36 -9.90 -8.14
N ALA A 715 -6.15 -10.26 -9.41
CA ALA A 715 -6.99 -9.81 -10.51
C ALA A 715 -8.45 -10.31 -10.38
N LYS A 716 -8.65 -11.48 -9.78
CA LYS A 716 -9.96 -12.12 -9.63
C LYS A 716 -10.67 -11.80 -8.32
N SER A 717 -9.93 -11.48 -7.25
CA SER A 717 -10.46 -11.27 -5.91
C SER A 717 -11.00 -9.85 -5.68
N THR A 718 -10.55 -8.85 -6.46
CA THR A 718 -10.97 -7.44 -6.33
C THR A 718 -12.48 -7.21 -6.43
N ASN A 719 -13.23 -8.15 -7.01
CA ASN A 719 -14.69 -8.07 -7.12
C ASN A 719 -15.46 -8.87 -6.05
N SER A 720 -14.79 -9.68 -5.22
CA SER A 720 -15.42 -10.64 -4.29
C SER A 720 -15.07 -10.45 -2.81
N GLN A 721 -14.24 -9.46 -2.45
CA GLN A 721 -13.70 -9.28 -1.09
C GLN A 721 -14.74 -9.12 0.04
N GLY A 722 -16.01 -8.85 -0.26
CA GLY A 722 -17.06 -8.71 0.75
C GLY A 722 -17.69 -10.03 1.25
N ASN A 723 -17.58 -11.13 0.49
CA ASN A 723 -18.40 -12.33 0.71
C ASN A 723 -17.62 -13.66 0.83
N ASN A 724 -16.29 -13.66 0.66
CA ASN A 724 -15.50 -14.89 0.81
C ASN A 724 -15.01 -15.06 2.26
N VAL A 725 -15.33 -16.20 2.86
CA VAL A 725 -14.93 -16.60 4.22
C VAL A 725 -13.41 -16.59 4.42
N HIS A 726 -12.66 -16.93 3.38
CA HIS A 726 -11.21 -16.95 3.36
C HIS A 726 -10.61 -15.77 2.60
N GLY A 727 -11.42 -14.75 2.27
CA GLY A 727 -10.97 -13.58 1.55
C GLY A 727 -9.77 -12.89 2.22
N GLU A 728 -9.75 -12.83 3.55
CA GLU A 728 -8.63 -12.28 4.31
C GLU A 728 -7.37 -13.16 4.20
N SER A 729 -7.46 -14.48 4.44
CA SER A 729 -6.30 -15.39 4.32
C SER A 729 -5.76 -15.43 2.89
N ILE A 730 -6.62 -15.42 1.87
CA ILE A 730 -6.23 -15.35 0.47
C ILE A 730 -5.53 -14.01 0.17
N ALA A 731 -6.09 -12.89 0.64
CA ALA A 731 -5.47 -11.57 0.48
C ALA A 731 -4.09 -11.50 1.16
N LYS A 732 -3.95 -12.06 2.38
CA LYS A 732 -2.66 -12.16 3.08
C LYS A 732 -1.65 -13.00 2.33
N ARG A 733 -2.06 -14.09 1.67
CA ARG A 733 -1.17 -14.90 0.81
C ARG A 733 -0.76 -14.17 -0.45
N THR A 734 -1.68 -13.44 -1.09
CA THR A 734 -1.35 -12.57 -2.22
C THR A 734 -0.37 -11.45 -1.80
N GLU A 735 -0.57 -10.85 -0.63
CA GLU A 735 0.37 -9.87 -0.06
C GLU A 735 1.72 -10.51 0.24
N ALA A 736 1.73 -11.70 0.86
CA ALA A 736 2.94 -12.45 1.14
C ALA A 736 3.69 -12.78 -0.16
N ALA A 737 3.00 -13.25 -1.21
CA ALA A 737 3.61 -13.49 -2.52
C ALA A 737 4.30 -12.21 -3.06
N ASN A 738 3.66 -11.05 -2.95
CA ASN A 738 4.26 -9.78 -3.37
C ASN A 738 5.41 -9.30 -2.46
N ARG A 739 5.35 -9.60 -1.16
CA ARG A 739 6.33 -9.13 -0.18
C ARG A 739 7.57 -10.04 -0.10
N THR A 740 7.39 -11.35 -0.24
CA THR A 740 8.43 -12.35 0.00
C THR A 740 8.84 -13.09 -1.27
N ALA A 741 7.88 -13.56 -2.09
CA ALA A 741 8.19 -14.32 -3.31
C ALA A 741 8.68 -13.40 -4.44
N MET A 742 8.09 -12.21 -4.62
CA MET A 742 8.42 -11.27 -5.70
C MET A 742 9.90 -10.85 -5.73
N PRO A 743 10.56 -10.45 -4.62
CA PRO A 743 11.99 -10.13 -4.66
C PRO A 743 12.86 -11.35 -5.03
N ALA A 744 12.48 -12.54 -4.58
CA ALA A 744 13.17 -13.78 -4.94
C ALA A 744 12.95 -14.13 -6.42
N ALA A 745 11.72 -13.96 -6.93
CA ALA A 745 11.37 -14.14 -8.33
C ALA A 745 12.18 -13.20 -9.22
N GLN A 746 12.22 -11.91 -8.91
CA GLN A 746 13.02 -10.92 -9.64
C GLN A 746 14.50 -11.32 -9.70
N LYS A 747 15.08 -11.80 -8.59
CA LYS A 747 16.45 -12.30 -8.57
C LYS A 747 16.66 -13.53 -9.46
N VAL A 748 15.72 -14.48 -9.44
CA VAL A 748 15.75 -15.65 -10.35
C VAL A 748 15.69 -15.20 -11.81
N LEU A 749 14.80 -14.26 -12.14
CA LEU A 749 14.68 -13.73 -13.51
C LEU A 749 15.96 -13.05 -13.98
N GLU A 750 16.57 -12.19 -13.17
CA GLU A 750 17.86 -11.56 -13.48
C GLU A 750 18.98 -12.58 -13.69
N GLN A 751 19.02 -13.62 -12.84
CA GLN A 751 20.00 -14.69 -13.00
C GLN A 751 19.78 -15.45 -14.32
N ARG A 752 18.53 -15.77 -14.68
CA ARG A 752 18.21 -16.46 -15.95
C ARG A 752 18.48 -15.60 -17.17
N ILE A 753 18.30 -14.29 -17.09
CA ILE A 753 18.72 -13.35 -18.14
C ILE A 753 20.23 -13.43 -18.35
N ALA A 754 21.02 -13.48 -17.27
CA ALA A 754 22.47 -13.50 -17.35
C ALA A 754 23.05 -14.84 -17.82
N THR A 755 22.53 -15.97 -17.31
CA THR A 755 23.18 -17.29 -17.45
C THR A 755 22.26 -18.40 -17.97
N GLY A 756 21.00 -18.12 -18.28
CA GLY A 756 20.05 -19.12 -18.76
C GLY A 756 20.27 -19.53 -20.21
N SER A 757 19.59 -20.61 -20.63
CA SER A 757 19.44 -20.93 -22.06
C SER A 757 18.62 -19.86 -22.78
N ASP A 758 18.63 -19.86 -24.11
CA ASP A 758 17.89 -18.89 -24.93
C ASP A 758 16.40 -18.83 -24.57
N ALA A 759 15.75 -19.98 -24.44
CA ALA A 759 14.36 -20.07 -23.98
C ALA A 759 14.16 -19.50 -22.55
N GLN A 760 15.12 -19.72 -21.64
CA GLN A 760 15.07 -19.16 -20.29
C GLN A 760 15.26 -17.65 -20.29
N LYS A 761 16.17 -17.12 -21.10
CA LYS A 761 16.40 -15.68 -21.26
C LYS A 761 15.15 -15.00 -21.81
N VAL A 762 14.53 -15.55 -22.85
CA VAL A 762 13.29 -15.04 -23.45
C VAL A 762 12.15 -15.07 -22.44
N ALA A 763 11.94 -16.19 -21.75
CA ALA A 763 10.92 -16.30 -20.71
C ALA A 763 11.16 -15.30 -19.57
N ALA A 764 12.43 -15.17 -19.12
CA ALA A 764 12.78 -14.29 -18.02
C ALA A 764 12.58 -12.80 -18.35
N VAL A 765 12.95 -12.37 -19.56
CA VAL A 765 12.71 -11.01 -20.06
C VAL A 765 11.21 -10.68 -20.08
N GLU A 766 10.38 -11.58 -20.62
CA GLU A 766 8.93 -11.36 -20.67
C GLU A 766 8.31 -11.29 -19.28
N LEU A 767 8.68 -12.20 -18.38
CA LEU A 767 8.21 -12.20 -17.00
C LEU A 767 8.64 -10.94 -16.25
N LEU A 768 9.86 -10.46 -16.50
CA LEU A 768 10.37 -9.25 -15.86
C LEU A 768 9.58 -8.01 -16.28
N GLY A 769 9.09 -7.93 -17.52
CA GLY A 769 8.18 -6.83 -17.91
C GLY A 769 6.85 -6.80 -17.16
N HIS A 770 6.43 -7.94 -16.59
CA HIS A 770 5.20 -8.06 -15.79
C HIS A 770 5.43 -7.95 -14.28
N MET A 771 6.65 -8.21 -13.81
CA MET A 771 6.96 -8.41 -12.39
C MET A 771 8.11 -7.51 -11.90
N GLY A 772 8.76 -6.79 -12.80
CA GLY A 772 9.89 -5.91 -12.51
C GLY A 772 9.47 -4.54 -11.98
N SER A 773 10.32 -3.97 -11.13
CA SER A 773 10.25 -2.58 -10.67
C SER A 773 10.89 -1.58 -11.65
N LYS A 774 10.35 -0.36 -11.67
CA LYS A 774 10.83 0.74 -12.51
C LYS A 774 12.27 1.14 -12.22
N GLU A 775 12.64 1.17 -10.94
CA GLU A 775 13.91 1.70 -10.45
C GLU A 775 15.10 0.79 -10.80
N ARG A 776 14.86 -0.51 -10.92
CA ARG A 776 15.92 -1.51 -11.09
C ARG A 776 15.89 -2.14 -12.47
N HIS A 777 14.73 -2.63 -12.90
CA HIS A 777 14.67 -3.60 -13.98
C HIS A 777 14.53 -2.96 -15.37
N ILE A 778 14.14 -1.68 -15.46
CA ILE A 778 14.25 -0.95 -16.73
C ILE A 778 15.70 -0.97 -17.21
N ARG A 779 16.66 -0.67 -16.32
CA ARG A 779 18.08 -0.69 -16.69
C ARG A 779 18.54 -2.07 -17.12
N THR A 780 18.21 -3.11 -16.35
CA THR A 780 18.53 -4.50 -16.71
C THR A 780 17.99 -4.87 -18.10
N LEU A 781 16.76 -4.50 -18.42
CA LEU A 781 16.16 -4.78 -19.73
C LEU A 781 16.81 -3.97 -20.85
N LEU A 782 17.18 -2.72 -20.60
CA LEU A 782 17.93 -1.91 -21.57
C LEU A 782 19.33 -2.47 -21.81
N ASP A 783 20.02 -2.95 -20.78
CA ASP A 783 21.33 -3.61 -20.91
C ASP A 783 21.22 -4.90 -21.77
N VAL A 784 20.13 -5.66 -21.62
CA VAL A 784 19.85 -6.82 -22.48
C VAL A 784 19.54 -6.40 -23.91
N ALA A 785 18.76 -5.33 -24.10
CA ALA A 785 18.42 -4.80 -25.41
C ALA A 785 19.63 -4.21 -26.15
N ASP A 786 20.67 -3.76 -25.42
CA ASP A 786 21.90 -3.22 -26.00
C ASP A 786 22.95 -4.31 -26.33
N SER A 787 22.73 -5.54 -25.85
CA SER A 787 23.66 -6.65 -26.08
C SER A 787 23.55 -7.19 -27.52
N PRO A 788 24.66 -7.26 -28.28
CA PRO A 788 24.66 -7.81 -29.64
C PRO A 788 24.19 -9.27 -29.72
N GLU A 789 24.44 -10.06 -28.68
CA GLU A 789 24.01 -11.47 -28.61
C GLU A 789 22.48 -11.59 -28.60
N SER A 790 21.79 -10.60 -28.01
CA SER A 790 20.33 -10.59 -27.91
C SER A 790 19.63 -10.46 -29.27
N LEU A 791 20.32 -9.99 -30.32
CA LEU A 791 19.81 -9.98 -31.71
C LEU A 791 19.73 -11.38 -32.32
N LEU A 792 20.61 -12.29 -31.87
CA LEU A 792 20.74 -13.62 -32.45
C LEU A 792 19.71 -14.60 -31.87
N ILE A 793 19.18 -14.30 -30.68
CA ILE A 793 18.19 -15.12 -30.00
C ILE A 793 16.79 -14.79 -30.53
N LYS A 794 16.19 -15.76 -31.23
CA LYS A 794 14.90 -15.63 -31.94
C LYS A 794 13.78 -16.52 -31.39
N ASP A 795 13.96 -17.06 -30.18
CA ASP A 795 12.96 -17.93 -29.56
C ASP A 795 11.62 -17.22 -29.38
N ASN A 796 10.52 -17.94 -29.67
CA ASN A 796 9.19 -17.37 -29.71
C ASN A 796 8.44 -17.55 -28.37
N VAL A 797 8.18 -16.43 -27.69
CA VAL A 797 7.31 -16.34 -26.49
C VAL A 797 5.95 -17.01 -26.72
N GLU A 798 5.39 -16.92 -27.93
CA GLU A 798 4.12 -17.56 -28.27
C GLU A 798 4.24 -19.09 -28.17
N THR A 799 5.34 -19.68 -28.65
CA THR A 799 5.58 -21.12 -28.53
C THR A 799 5.76 -21.54 -27.07
N LEU A 800 6.59 -20.82 -26.31
CA LEU A 800 6.87 -21.14 -24.90
C LEU A 800 5.63 -20.97 -24.00
N SER A 801 4.80 -19.96 -24.27
CA SER A 801 3.53 -19.80 -23.57
C SER A 801 2.44 -20.74 -24.11
N GLY A 802 2.62 -21.38 -25.26
CA GLY A 802 1.63 -22.20 -25.96
C GLY A 802 0.45 -21.41 -26.54
N GLY A 803 0.72 -20.23 -27.09
CA GLY A 803 -0.24 -19.39 -27.81
C GLY A 803 -1.03 -18.40 -26.95
N TYR A 804 -0.84 -18.45 -25.63
CA TYR A 804 -1.61 -17.65 -24.67
C TYR A 804 -1.15 -16.20 -24.56
N ILE A 805 0.15 -15.93 -24.76
CA ILE A 805 0.68 -14.57 -24.83
C ILE A 805 0.85 -14.20 -26.29
N ARG A 806 -0.13 -13.45 -26.82
CA ARG A 806 -0.02 -12.83 -28.13
C ARG A 806 0.54 -11.43 -27.96
N ARG A 807 1.75 -11.18 -28.46
CA ARG A 807 2.26 -9.80 -28.56
C ARG A 807 1.36 -9.00 -29.50
N SER A 808 1.14 -7.74 -29.16
CA SER A 808 0.26 -6.84 -29.92
C SER A 808 0.65 -6.79 -31.41
N SER A 809 -0.33 -6.61 -32.29
CA SER A 809 -0.16 -6.64 -33.76
C SER A 809 0.82 -5.61 -34.32
N LEU A 810 1.21 -4.60 -33.55
CA LEU A 810 2.29 -3.66 -33.89
C LEU A 810 3.68 -4.33 -33.96
N VAL A 811 3.82 -5.54 -33.41
CA VAL A 811 5.06 -6.37 -33.45
C VAL A 811 4.97 -7.48 -34.50
N LYS A 812 3.77 -7.85 -34.97
CA LYS A 812 3.56 -8.96 -35.93
C LYS A 812 4.22 -8.78 -37.30
N SER A 813 4.73 -7.59 -37.65
CA SER A 813 5.42 -7.38 -38.92
C SER A 813 6.87 -7.85 -38.91
N ILE A 814 7.43 -8.23 -37.75
CA ILE A 814 8.71 -8.94 -37.68
C ILE A 814 8.39 -10.37 -37.27
N ASN A 815 8.53 -11.32 -38.18
CA ASN A 815 8.24 -12.73 -37.90
C ASN A 815 9.20 -13.38 -36.87
N GLU A 816 10.14 -12.63 -36.28
CA GLU A 816 11.09 -13.09 -35.26
C GLU A 816 11.47 -11.89 -34.37
N SER A 817 10.70 -11.59 -33.32
CA SER A 817 11.13 -10.57 -32.34
C SER A 817 12.35 -11.09 -31.60
N SER A 818 13.48 -10.41 -31.72
CA SER A 818 14.71 -10.78 -31.02
C SER A 818 14.54 -10.66 -29.49
N LEU A 819 15.45 -11.26 -28.72
CA LEU A 819 15.50 -11.03 -27.27
C LEU A 819 15.68 -9.53 -26.95
N ALA A 820 16.38 -8.78 -27.81
CA ALA A 820 16.54 -7.34 -27.65
C ALA A 820 15.24 -6.57 -27.82
N ASP A 821 14.45 -6.89 -28.84
CA ASP A 821 13.12 -6.31 -29.04
C ASP A 821 12.20 -6.61 -27.85
N ALA A 822 12.22 -7.89 -27.41
CA ALA A 822 11.49 -8.32 -26.22
C ALA A 822 11.88 -7.49 -24.99
N ALA A 823 13.16 -7.24 -24.79
CA ALA A 823 13.64 -6.52 -23.63
C ALA A 823 13.23 -5.03 -23.67
N LEU A 824 13.32 -4.38 -24.83
CA LEU A 824 12.85 -3.00 -25.01
C LEU A 824 11.33 -2.88 -24.79
N ASP A 825 10.52 -3.77 -25.38
CA ASP A 825 9.06 -3.81 -25.18
C ASP A 825 8.69 -3.95 -23.70
N ASN A 826 9.41 -4.81 -22.97
CA ASN A 826 9.19 -5.01 -21.55
C ASN A 826 9.68 -3.82 -20.72
N ALA A 827 10.74 -3.11 -21.12
CA ALA A 827 11.17 -1.88 -20.47
C ALA A 827 10.13 -0.76 -20.63
N ILE A 828 9.58 -0.60 -21.83
CA ILE A 828 8.46 0.30 -22.14
C ILE A 828 7.26 -0.03 -21.25
N ARG A 829 6.91 -1.32 -21.14
CA ARG A 829 5.79 -1.80 -20.32
C ARG A 829 5.97 -1.43 -18.84
N ILE A 830 7.16 -1.62 -18.27
CA ILE A 830 7.45 -1.21 -16.89
C ILE A 830 7.38 0.31 -16.73
N ALA A 831 7.86 1.07 -17.72
CA ALA A 831 7.80 2.54 -17.69
C ALA A 831 6.35 3.06 -17.72
N GLY A 832 5.47 2.38 -18.47
CA GLY A 832 4.06 2.74 -18.65
C GLY A 832 3.13 2.30 -17.51
N ASN A 833 3.38 1.17 -16.84
CA ASN A 833 2.47 0.58 -15.84
C ASN A 833 2.34 1.34 -14.49
N GLY A 834 2.84 2.58 -14.37
CA GLY A 834 2.69 3.41 -13.16
C GLY A 834 1.48 4.34 -13.19
N MET A 835 0.95 4.75 -12.02
CA MET A 835 -0.17 5.71 -11.86
C MET A 835 0.06 7.11 -12.51
N LYS A 836 1.27 7.38 -12.99
CA LYS A 836 1.66 8.52 -13.83
C LYS A 836 2.65 8.03 -14.89
N GLY A 837 2.29 6.97 -15.61
CA GLY A 837 3.14 6.31 -16.59
C GLY A 837 3.76 7.33 -17.55
N GLU A 838 5.05 7.18 -17.79
CA GLU A 838 5.66 7.85 -18.94
C GLU A 838 5.03 7.27 -20.19
N SER A 839 4.63 8.10 -21.15
CA SER A 839 4.12 7.55 -22.41
C SER A 839 5.22 6.81 -23.15
N GLU A 840 4.84 5.79 -23.93
CA GLU A 840 5.79 5.04 -24.76
C GLU A 840 6.65 5.99 -25.61
N VAL A 841 6.04 7.04 -26.19
CA VAL A 841 6.73 8.07 -26.97
C VAL A 841 7.80 8.80 -26.14
N ALA A 842 7.46 9.25 -24.93
CA ALA A 842 8.40 9.96 -24.05
C ALA A 842 9.58 9.05 -23.64
N PHE A 843 9.27 7.80 -23.31
CA PHE A 843 10.28 6.80 -22.94
C PHE A 843 11.25 6.57 -24.09
N LEU A 844 10.72 6.32 -25.30
CA LEU A 844 11.52 6.08 -26.51
C LEU A 844 12.40 7.27 -26.86
N ILE A 845 11.85 8.50 -26.84
CA ILE A 845 12.63 9.72 -27.10
C ILE A 845 13.78 9.85 -26.10
N ARG A 846 13.53 9.59 -24.81
CA ARG A 846 14.59 9.59 -23.79
C ARG A 846 15.66 8.55 -24.11
N GLN A 847 15.27 7.33 -24.49
CA GLN A 847 16.23 6.28 -24.86
C GLN A 847 17.07 6.66 -26.08
N VAL A 848 16.49 7.33 -27.08
CA VAL A 848 17.26 7.81 -28.24
C VAL A 848 18.33 8.84 -27.85
N ARG A 849 18.05 9.67 -26.82
CA ARG A 849 18.96 10.71 -26.31
C ARG A 849 20.05 10.15 -25.40
N GLU A 850 19.66 9.29 -24.47
CA GLU A 850 20.53 8.85 -23.38
C GLU A 850 21.32 7.59 -23.73
N SER A 851 20.77 6.72 -24.57
CA SER A 851 21.38 5.44 -24.93
C SER A 851 22.20 5.56 -26.22
N LYS A 852 23.22 4.71 -26.33
CA LYS A 852 24.01 4.52 -27.56
C LYS A 852 23.69 3.13 -28.13
N GLY A 853 24.25 2.82 -29.29
CA GLY A 853 24.16 1.47 -29.85
C GLY A 853 22.74 1.03 -30.18
N GLN A 854 22.43 -0.20 -29.78
CA GLN A 854 21.29 -0.94 -30.28
C GLN A 854 19.98 -0.49 -29.65
N VAL A 855 19.96 -0.11 -28.36
CA VAL A 855 18.76 0.45 -27.71
C VAL A 855 18.28 1.70 -28.44
N ARG A 856 19.21 2.57 -28.85
CA ARG A 856 18.89 3.78 -29.59
C ARG A 856 18.28 3.45 -30.95
N ASP A 857 18.88 2.50 -31.68
CA ASP A 857 18.43 2.13 -33.01
C ASP A 857 17.05 1.45 -32.99
N LEU A 858 16.83 0.52 -32.05
CA LEU A 858 15.53 -0.10 -31.81
C LEU A 858 14.47 0.95 -31.41
N SER A 859 14.85 1.91 -30.56
CA SER A 859 13.93 2.99 -30.15
C SER A 859 13.54 3.88 -31.34
N LEU A 860 14.49 4.22 -32.22
CA LEU A 860 14.22 4.96 -33.45
C LEU A 860 13.33 4.18 -34.41
N GLU A 861 13.59 2.88 -34.58
CA GLU A 861 12.75 2.02 -35.40
C GLU A 861 11.32 1.94 -34.85
N ARG A 862 11.17 1.82 -33.53
CA ARG A 862 9.86 1.80 -32.88
C ARG A 862 9.10 3.11 -33.09
N LEU A 863 9.77 4.25 -32.89
CA LEU A 863 9.19 5.56 -33.18
C LEU A 863 8.74 5.66 -34.64
N ARG A 864 9.56 5.23 -35.61
CA ARG A 864 9.21 5.27 -37.05
C ARG A 864 7.95 4.49 -37.42
N ARG A 865 7.57 3.49 -36.63
CA ARG A 865 6.39 2.64 -36.85
C ARG A 865 5.11 3.19 -36.20
N MET A 866 5.23 4.20 -35.34
CA MET A 866 4.08 4.88 -34.74
C MET A 866 3.41 5.81 -35.75
N ASP A 867 2.18 6.24 -35.43
CA ASP A 867 1.58 7.39 -36.10
C ASP A 867 2.48 8.62 -35.90
N ASP A 868 2.72 9.37 -36.98
CA ASP A 868 3.74 10.45 -37.06
C ASP A 868 5.19 9.98 -36.84
N GLY A 869 5.45 8.69 -37.02
CA GLY A 869 6.69 8.07 -36.60
C GLY A 869 7.96 8.64 -37.22
N PHE A 870 7.89 9.12 -38.46
CA PHE A 870 9.02 9.78 -39.11
C PHE A 870 9.42 11.07 -38.38
N ASP A 871 8.44 11.91 -38.05
CA ASP A 871 8.65 13.17 -37.34
C ASP A 871 9.07 12.92 -35.89
N LEU A 872 8.48 11.93 -35.22
CA LEU A 872 8.89 11.54 -33.86
C LEU A 872 10.33 11.03 -33.80
N ALA A 873 10.73 10.17 -34.74
CA ALA A 873 12.10 9.67 -34.81
C ALA A 873 13.08 10.82 -35.13
N ARG A 874 12.71 11.72 -36.04
CA ARG A 874 13.51 12.92 -36.36
C ARG A 874 13.64 13.82 -35.12
N PHE A 875 12.55 14.10 -34.41
CA PHE A 875 12.56 14.85 -33.15
C PHE A 875 13.53 14.25 -32.14
N ALA A 876 13.44 12.94 -31.92
CA ALA A 876 14.26 12.24 -30.94
C ALA A 876 15.77 12.40 -31.22
N THR A 877 16.18 12.46 -32.50
CA THR A 877 17.57 12.71 -32.88
C THR A 877 18.02 14.17 -32.74
N MET A 878 17.07 15.12 -32.78
CA MET A 878 17.34 16.55 -32.67
C MET A 878 17.33 17.05 -31.22
N ALA A 879 16.55 16.40 -30.34
CA ALA A 879 16.28 16.85 -28.98
C ALA A 879 17.57 17.00 -28.14
N GLY A 880 17.68 18.10 -27.40
CA GLY A 880 18.84 18.45 -26.59
C GLY A 880 19.89 19.34 -27.29
N ASP A 881 19.74 19.59 -28.59
CA ASP A 881 20.67 20.41 -29.37
C ASP A 881 19.96 21.67 -29.92
N ALA A 882 20.47 22.84 -29.53
CA ALA A 882 19.87 24.12 -29.88
C ALA A 882 20.01 24.46 -31.38
N ASP A 883 21.01 23.89 -32.07
CA ASP A 883 21.20 24.11 -33.51
C ASP A 883 20.04 23.53 -34.33
N ASN A 884 19.31 22.57 -33.76
CA ASN A 884 18.15 21.95 -34.40
C ASN A 884 16.82 22.67 -34.12
N LEU A 885 16.82 23.79 -33.38
CA LEU A 885 15.59 24.52 -33.05
C LEU A 885 14.72 24.86 -34.28
N PRO A 886 15.26 25.39 -35.39
CA PRO A 886 14.46 25.68 -36.58
C PRO A 886 13.76 24.44 -37.15
N ALA A 887 14.49 23.31 -37.21
CA ALA A 887 13.94 22.06 -37.73
C ALA A 887 12.85 21.47 -36.82
N MET A 888 12.98 21.61 -35.49
CA MET A 888 11.93 21.20 -34.54
C MET A 888 10.67 22.05 -34.70
N MET A 889 10.81 23.36 -34.93
CA MET A 889 9.67 24.25 -35.16
C MET A 889 8.90 23.90 -36.43
N ASP A 890 9.61 23.64 -37.53
CA ASP A 890 9.00 23.26 -38.81
C ASP A 890 8.20 21.96 -38.71
N MET A 891 8.62 21.07 -37.83
CA MET A 891 8.01 19.77 -37.57
C MET A 891 6.84 19.84 -36.57
N LEU A 892 6.80 20.83 -35.67
CA LEU A 892 5.76 20.93 -34.65
C LEU A 892 4.31 20.87 -35.20
N PRO A 893 3.97 21.50 -36.35
CA PRO A 893 2.64 21.41 -36.95
C PRO A 893 2.34 20.08 -37.65
N SER A 894 3.35 19.29 -38.04
CA SER A 894 3.14 18.02 -38.78
C SER A 894 2.81 16.84 -37.87
N ILE A 895 3.26 16.89 -36.61
CA ILE A 895 2.92 15.91 -35.58
C ILE A 895 1.42 16.02 -35.23
N ARG A 896 0.67 14.93 -35.33
CA ARG A 896 -0.76 14.84 -34.99
C ARG A 896 -0.97 14.45 -33.53
N ASP A 897 -0.10 13.62 -32.96
CA ASP A 897 -0.21 13.25 -31.55
C ASP A 897 0.00 14.46 -30.62
N ARG A 898 -1.04 14.76 -29.83
CA ARG A 898 -1.05 15.95 -28.96
C ARG A 898 0.01 15.87 -27.86
N GLN A 899 0.32 14.67 -27.36
CA GLN A 899 1.30 14.52 -26.30
C GLN A 899 2.71 14.74 -26.85
N ALA A 900 3.01 14.20 -28.03
CA ALA A 900 4.24 14.44 -28.76
C ALA A 900 4.43 15.92 -29.09
N GLN A 901 3.41 16.60 -29.62
CA GLN A 901 3.45 18.05 -29.84
C GLN A 901 3.81 18.81 -28.56
N ASN A 902 3.24 18.42 -27.41
CA ASN A 902 3.59 19.02 -26.14
C ASN A 902 5.06 18.81 -25.76
N MET A 903 5.61 17.61 -25.99
CA MET A 903 7.02 17.31 -25.72
C MET A 903 7.95 18.11 -26.62
N VAL A 904 7.66 18.17 -27.93
CA VAL A 904 8.46 18.96 -28.87
C VAL A 904 8.43 20.44 -28.49
N PHE A 905 7.25 20.97 -28.19
CA PHE A 905 7.11 22.35 -27.74
C PHE A 905 7.89 22.63 -26.45
N ASP A 906 7.81 21.74 -25.45
CA ASP A 906 8.54 21.91 -24.19
C ASP A 906 10.06 21.86 -24.39
N GLU A 907 10.56 21.00 -25.27
CA GLU A 907 11.98 20.94 -25.63
C GLU A 907 12.42 22.22 -26.36
N ILE A 908 11.63 22.71 -27.33
CA ILE A 908 11.91 23.98 -28.03
C ILE A 908 11.98 25.13 -27.03
N MET A 909 11.05 25.20 -26.08
CA MET A 909 11.05 26.24 -25.04
C MET A 909 12.25 26.11 -24.09
N ALA A 910 12.61 24.89 -23.70
CA ALA A 910 13.76 24.65 -22.82
C ALA A 910 15.09 25.01 -23.48
N LEU A 911 15.26 24.67 -24.77
CA LEU A 911 16.46 25.01 -25.53
C LEU A 911 16.52 26.50 -25.86
N GLY A 912 15.39 27.10 -26.26
CA GLY A 912 15.30 28.54 -26.52
C GLY A 912 15.59 29.39 -25.28
N ALA A 913 15.19 28.93 -24.09
CA ALA A 913 15.49 29.63 -22.83
C ALA A 913 16.95 29.48 -22.35
N LYS A 914 17.65 28.42 -22.80
CA LYS A 914 19.07 28.17 -22.46
C LYS A 914 20.05 28.76 -23.46
N GLY A 915 19.64 28.93 -24.72
CA GLY A 915 20.50 29.36 -25.80
C GLY A 915 20.82 30.85 -25.78
N GLU A 916 21.79 31.25 -26.61
CA GLU A 916 22.10 32.66 -26.93
C GLU A 916 20.98 33.36 -27.71
N TYR A 917 19.92 32.63 -28.05
CA TYR A 917 18.75 33.14 -28.74
C TYR A 917 17.93 34.01 -27.77
N GLY A 918 18.19 35.31 -27.80
CA GLY A 918 17.51 36.28 -26.93
C GLY A 918 15.98 36.22 -26.99
N ASP A 919 15.31 36.86 -26.04
CA ASP A 919 13.87 36.72 -25.78
C ASP A 919 12.96 36.99 -26.99
N GLY A 920 13.42 37.81 -27.94
CA GLY A 920 12.73 38.07 -29.21
C GLY A 920 12.54 36.80 -30.07
N PHE A 921 13.52 35.89 -30.07
CA PHE A 921 13.42 34.62 -30.77
C PHE A 921 12.37 33.71 -30.10
N VAL A 922 12.44 33.51 -28.78
CA VAL A 922 11.44 32.70 -28.06
C VAL A 922 10.02 33.24 -28.26
N ASN A 923 9.85 34.56 -28.27
CA ASN A 923 8.56 35.19 -28.52
C ASN A 923 8.06 34.94 -29.95
N SER A 924 8.94 34.95 -30.96
CA SER A 924 8.55 34.63 -32.34
C SER A 924 8.10 33.17 -32.48
N ILE A 925 8.75 32.23 -31.77
CA ILE A 925 8.35 30.82 -31.70
C ILE A 925 6.95 30.68 -31.10
N LEU A 926 6.71 31.33 -29.96
CA LEU A 926 5.43 31.27 -29.27
C LEU A 926 4.31 31.82 -30.16
N ILE A 927 4.56 32.94 -30.83
CA ILE A 927 3.64 33.55 -31.78
C ILE A 927 3.34 32.59 -32.94
N ASP A 928 4.36 31.99 -33.54
CA ASP A 928 4.18 31.09 -34.67
C ASP A 928 3.43 29.81 -34.26
N THR A 929 3.73 29.27 -33.08
CA THR A 929 3.02 28.12 -32.50
C THR A 929 1.53 28.44 -32.32
N ILE A 930 1.19 29.63 -31.80
CA ILE A 930 -0.21 30.06 -31.64
C ILE A 930 -0.92 30.14 -32.99
N LYS A 931 -0.24 30.63 -34.03
CA LYS A 931 -0.82 30.72 -35.38
C LYS A 931 -1.04 29.33 -36.00
N ARG A 932 -0.02 28.47 -35.94
CA ARG A 932 0.07 27.24 -36.76
C ARG A 932 -0.38 25.96 -36.07
N VAL A 933 -0.37 25.89 -34.73
CA VAL A 933 -0.58 24.62 -33.99
C VAL A 933 -1.78 24.74 -33.03
N PRO A 934 -3.03 24.46 -33.50
CA PRO A 934 -4.25 24.67 -32.72
C PRO A 934 -4.24 24.03 -31.33
N SER A 935 -3.73 22.81 -31.22
CA SER A 935 -3.68 22.01 -29.99
C SER A 935 -2.78 22.60 -28.89
N LEU A 936 -1.82 23.45 -29.26
CA LEU A 936 -0.85 24.10 -28.37
C LEU A 936 -1.14 25.58 -28.12
N ARG A 937 -2.12 26.17 -28.81
CA ARG A 937 -2.44 27.61 -28.71
C ARG A 937 -2.56 28.11 -27.29
N ILE A 938 -3.34 27.43 -26.46
CA ILE A 938 -3.55 27.82 -25.06
C ILE A 938 -2.24 27.74 -24.28
N LYS A 939 -1.46 26.67 -24.47
CA LYS A 939 -0.17 26.48 -23.77
C LYS A 939 0.84 27.55 -24.18
N ALA A 940 1.03 27.77 -25.47
CA ALA A 940 1.92 28.81 -25.99
C ALA A 940 1.48 30.22 -25.57
N THR A 941 0.17 30.48 -25.54
CA THR A 941 -0.39 31.75 -25.04
C THR A 941 -0.10 31.96 -23.56
N ASN A 942 -0.19 30.90 -22.74
CA ASN A 942 0.17 30.98 -21.33
C ASN A 942 1.64 31.30 -21.15
N VAL A 943 2.53 30.59 -21.85
CA VAL A 943 3.98 30.83 -21.77
C VAL A 943 4.32 32.26 -22.23
N LEU A 944 3.72 32.72 -23.33
CA LEU A 944 3.90 34.09 -23.81
C LEU A 944 3.38 35.11 -22.80
N GLY A 945 2.17 34.90 -22.27
CA GLY A 945 1.57 35.79 -21.29
C GLY A 945 2.39 35.88 -19.99
N ASP A 946 2.89 34.76 -19.49
CA ASP A 946 3.74 34.73 -18.29
C ASP A 946 5.07 35.46 -18.53
N ARG A 947 5.63 35.38 -19.74
CA ARG A 947 6.85 36.12 -20.12
C ARG A 947 6.59 37.63 -20.22
N LEU A 948 5.56 38.03 -20.95
CA LEU A 948 5.18 39.45 -21.12
C LEU A 948 4.71 40.08 -19.80
N ALA A 949 4.12 39.29 -18.90
CA ALA A 949 3.76 39.76 -17.57
C ALA A 949 5.00 40.01 -16.70
N ARG A 950 6.13 39.33 -16.93
CA ARG A 950 7.38 39.58 -16.18
C ARG A 950 8.12 40.80 -16.71
N ASP A 951 8.13 40.98 -18.03
CA ASP A 951 8.74 42.12 -18.71
C ASP A 951 7.72 42.77 -19.66
N PRO A 952 6.96 43.78 -19.19
CA PRO A 952 5.95 44.47 -20.00
C PRO A 952 6.53 45.31 -21.14
N ASP A 953 7.83 45.63 -21.09
CA ASP A 953 8.51 46.38 -22.15
C ASP A 953 8.83 45.46 -23.32
N MET A 954 9.08 44.16 -23.07
CA MET A 954 9.10 43.13 -24.13
C MET A 954 7.76 42.99 -24.87
N ALA A 955 6.65 43.47 -24.29
CA ALA A 955 5.36 43.47 -24.98
C ALA A 955 5.24 44.60 -26.03
N ILE A 956 6.15 45.57 -26.06
CA ILE A 956 6.12 46.68 -27.01
C ILE A 956 6.46 46.14 -28.40
N GLY A 957 5.46 46.06 -29.29
CA GLY A 957 5.66 45.66 -30.69
C GLY A 957 4.63 44.65 -31.20
N GLU A 958 5.12 43.56 -31.78
CA GLU A 958 4.31 42.53 -32.43
C GLU A 958 3.50 41.62 -31.48
N PRO A 959 4.03 41.17 -30.32
CA PRO A 959 3.30 40.25 -29.43
C PRO A 959 1.98 40.81 -28.89
N GLU A 960 1.97 42.07 -28.46
CA GLU A 960 0.77 42.73 -27.94
C GLU A 960 -0.29 42.97 -29.04
N LYS A 961 0.14 43.39 -30.23
CA LYS A 961 -0.76 43.56 -31.39
C LYS A 961 -1.48 42.25 -31.70
N LEU A 962 -0.74 41.13 -31.67
CA LEU A 962 -1.30 39.81 -31.93
C LEU A 962 -2.23 39.34 -30.82
N LEU A 963 -1.87 39.51 -29.55
CA LEU A 963 -2.77 39.18 -28.45
C LEU A 963 -4.09 39.98 -28.50
N ARG A 964 -4.03 41.26 -28.89
CA ARG A 964 -5.23 42.08 -29.11
C ARG A 964 -6.09 41.56 -30.26
N LEU A 965 -5.48 41.15 -31.37
CA LEU A 965 -6.20 40.48 -32.47
C LEU A 965 -6.84 39.16 -32.02
N TRP A 966 -6.16 38.41 -31.15
CA TRP A 966 -6.63 37.12 -30.64
C TRP A 966 -7.72 37.20 -29.56
N ARG A 967 -7.96 38.38 -28.96
CA ARG A 967 -9.10 38.61 -28.03
C ARG A 967 -10.47 38.30 -28.66
N GLY A 968 -10.57 38.38 -30.00
CA GLY A 968 -11.79 38.09 -30.78
C GLY A 968 -11.74 36.78 -31.57
N HIS A 969 -10.84 35.86 -31.24
CA HIS A 969 -10.74 34.57 -31.95
C HIS A 969 -12.01 33.73 -31.76
N SER A 970 -12.37 32.91 -32.76
CA SER A 970 -13.55 32.03 -32.73
C SER A 970 -13.49 30.89 -31.71
N ASP A 971 -12.35 30.70 -31.04
CA ASP A 971 -12.16 29.70 -29.98
C ASP A 971 -12.25 30.45 -28.66
N GLU A 972 -13.38 30.29 -27.96
CA GLU A 972 -13.68 31.08 -26.76
C GLU A 972 -12.71 30.79 -25.61
N GLN A 973 -12.18 29.58 -25.49
CA GLN A 973 -11.20 29.26 -24.44
C GLN A 973 -9.89 30.01 -24.68
N PHE A 974 -9.43 30.00 -25.92
CA PHE A 974 -8.24 30.74 -26.33
C PHE A 974 -8.47 32.27 -26.24
N ALA A 975 -9.58 32.78 -26.77
CA ALA A 975 -9.92 34.20 -26.75
C ALA A 975 -10.05 34.74 -25.31
N SER A 976 -10.74 34.00 -24.43
CA SER A 976 -10.83 34.35 -23.01
C SER A 976 -9.46 34.38 -22.34
N ARG A 977 -8.55 33.47 -22.71
CA ARG A 977 -7.20 33.46 -22.14
C ARG A 977 -6.35 34.61 -22.65
N ALA A 978 -6.43 34.92 -23.95
CA ALA A 978 -5.78 36.08 -24.55
C ALA A 978 -6.27 37.39 -23.93
N ARG A 979 -7.59 37.56 -23.72
CA ARG A 979 -8.17 38.72 -23.00
C ARG A 979 -7.52 38.91 -21.64
N LYS A 980 -7.51 37.86 -20.82
CA LYS A 980 -6.93 37.90 -19.47
C LYS A 980 -5.44 38.31 -19.48
N ILE A 981 -4.66 37.81 -20.43
CA ILE A 981 -3.24 38.15 -20.53
C ILE A 981 -3.05 39.62 -20.90
N VAL A 982 -3.78 40.12 -21.90
CA VAL A 982 -3.65 41.53 -22.28
C VAL A 982 -4.12 42.44 -21.15
N ASP A 983 -5.22 42.09 -20.45
CA ASP A 983 -5.68 42.84 -19.27
C ASP A 983 -4.59 42.87 -18.18
N THR A 984 -3.86 41.76 -18.00
CA THR A 984 -2.75 41.67 -17.04
C THR A 984 -1.56 42.54 -17.46
N ILE A 985 -1.21 42.56 -18.76
CA ILE A 985 -0.12 43.39 -19.30
C ILE A 985 -0.48 44.88 -19.21
N GLU A 986 -1.71 45.25 -19.58
CA GLU A 986 -2.23 46.62 -19.52
C GLU A 986 -2.22 47.13 -18.08
N ALA A 987 -2.78 46.35 -17.14
CA ALA A 987 -2.72 46.68 -15.72
C ALA A 987 -1.26 46.85 -15.24
N ARG A 988 -0.33 45.99 -15.65
CA ARG A 988 1.06 46.10 -15.21
C ARG A 988 1.79 47.32 -15.78
N ARG A 989 1.50 47.72 -17.02
CA ARG A 989 2.03 48.97 -17.57
C ARG A 989 1.48 50.20 -16.88
N GLU A 990 0.19 50.20 -16.54
CA GLU A 990 -0.42 51.27 -15.76
C GLU A 990 0.24 51.36 -14.38
N MET A 991 0.54 50.24 -13.73
CA MET A 991 1.30 50.22 -12.48
C MET A 991 2.72 50.78 -12.64
N ILE A 992 3.46 50.38 -13.67
CA ILE A 992 4.82 50.92 -13.92
C ILE A 992 4.75 52.44 -14.15
N ARG A 993 3.82 52.92 -14.98
CA ARG A 993 3.61 54.36 -15.20
C ARG A 993 3.21 55.08 -13.92
N ALA A 994 2.38 54.48 -13.08
CA ALA A 994 2.00 55.04 -11.79
C ALA A 994 3.24 55.27 -10.91
N VAL A 995 4.13 54.28 -10.85
CA VAL A 995 5.41 54.38 -10.11
C VAL A 995 6.31 55.49 -10.70
N GLU A 996 6.50 55.51 -12.01
CA GLU A 996 7.29 56.55 -12.70
C GLU A 996 6.73 57.96 -12.47
N MET A 997 5.40 58.10 -12.48
CA MET A 997 4.71 59.36 -12.21
C MET A 997 4.85 59.79 -10.74
N MET A 998 4.78 58.85 -9.80
CA MET A 998 5.01 59.10 -8.37
C MET A 998 6.45 59.52 -8.06
N ASP A 999 7.43 59.08 -8.86
CA ASP A 999 8.83 59.50 -8.76
C ASP A 999 9.12 60.82 -9.52
N SER A 1000 8.14 61.41 -10.20
CA SER A 1000 8.33 62.66 -10.94
C SER A 1000 8.59 63.86 -10.02
N PRO A 1001 9.45 64.83 -10.40
CA PRO A 1001 9.60 66.07 -9.65
C PRO A 1001 8.35 66.98 -9.75
N ASP A 1002 7.50 66.78 -10.75
CA ASP A 1002 6.26 67.52 -10.96
C ASP A 1002 5.12 67.00 -10.05
N GLY A 1003 4.64 67.84 -9.13
CA GLY A 1003 3.61 67.46 -8.16
C GLY A 1003 2.26 67.07 -8.79
N ALA A 1004 1.90 67.65 -9.94
CA ALA A 1004 0.68 67.27 -10.64
C ALA A 1004 0.77 65.85 -11.22
N LYS A 1005 1.95 65.45 -11.69
CA LYS A 1005 2.23 64.08 -12.14
C LYS A 1005 2.24 63.12 -10.97
N ARG A 1006 2.84 63.48 -9.82
CA ARG A 1006 2.80 62.64 -8.62
C ARG A 1006 1.37 62.34 -8.18
N LEU A 1007 0.53 63.37 -8.05
CA LEU A 1007 -0.90 63.20 -7.72
C LEU A 1007 -1.62 62.27 -8.71
N SER A 1008 -1.34 62.41 -10.01
CA SER A 1008 -1.91 61.53 -11.05
C SER A 1008 -1.40 60.08 -10.93
N GLY A 1009 -0.12 59.88 -10.57
CA GLY A 1009 0.46 58.57 -10.30
C GLY A 1009 -0.16 57.89 -9.08
N ILE A 1010 -0.42 58.64 -8.01
CA ILE A 1010 -1.11 58.13 -6.81
C ILE A 1010 -2.56 57.74 -7.14
N ASP A 1011 -3.31 58.58 -7.87
CA ASP A 1011 -4.68 58.26 -8.31
C ASP A 1011 -4.73 57.02 -9.22
N MET A 1012 -3.71 56.85 -10.08
CA MET A 1012 -3.55 55.65 -10.89
C MET A 1012 -3.26 54.43 -10.01
N ALA A 1013 -2.35 54.55 -9.03
CA ALA A 1013 -2.03 53.47 -8.10
C ALA A 1013 -3.25 53.00 -7.29
N THR A 1014 -4.15 53.90 -6.87
CA THR A 1014 -5.41 53.51 -6.20
C THR A 1014 -6.30 52.59 -7.00
N LYS A 1015 -6.22 52.62 -8.34
CA LYS A 1015 -7.05 51.78 -9.22
C LYS A 1015 -6.51 50.35 -9.34
N HIS A 1016 -5.25 50.13 -8.97
CA HIS A 1016 -4.58 48.84 -9.08
C HIS A 1016 -4.14 48.39 -7.68
N HIS A 1017 -4.92 47.52 -7.03
CA HIS A 1017 -4.64 47.01 -5.67
C HIS A 1017 -3.45 46.01 -5.60
N ASP A 1018 -2.34 46.31 -6.29
CA ASP A 1018 -1.16 45.45 -6.37
C ASP A 1018 -0.11 45.79 -5.29
N ARG A 1019 0.45 44.76 -4.67
CA ARG A 1019 1.43 44.89 -3.57
C ARG A 1019 2.64 45.74 -3.97
N SER A 1020 3.08 45.69 -5.23
CA SER A 1020 4.27 46.41 -5.70
C SER A 1020 4.14 47.93 -5.57
N LEU A 1021 2.92 48.46 -5.46
CA LEU A 1021 2.66 49.89 -5.28
C LEU A 1021 2.77 50.37 -3.83
N ILE A 1022 2.82 49.46 -2.84
CA ILE A 1022 2.88 49.83 -1.42
C ILE A 1022 4.15 50.64 -1.11
N ALA A 1023 5.32 50.20 -1.56
CA ALA A 1023 6.58 50.91 -1.29
C ALA A 1023 6.65 52.29 -1.99
N PRO A 1024 6.30 52.42 -3.29
CA PRO A 1024 6.16 53.74 -3.94
C PRO A 1024 5.19 54.68 -3.22
N LEU A 1025 4.03 54.18 -2.78
CA LEU A 1025 3.06 54.98 -2.03
C LEU A 1025 3.61 55.41 -0.66
N LEU A 1026 4.29 54.52 0.06
CA LEU A 1026 4.96 54.86 1.32
C LEU A 1026 6.07 55.89 1.12
N LYS A 1027 6.81 55.82 0.01
CA LYS A 1027 7.81 56.84 -0.35
C LYS A 1027 7.17 58.21 -0.53
N VAL A 1028 6.04 58.29 -1.23
CA VAL A 1028 5.25 59.52 -1.37
C VAL A 1028 4.75 60.01 -0.01
N VAL A 1029 4.32 59.12 0.89
CA VAL A 1029 3.91 59.53 2.24
C VAL A 1029 5.08 60.08 3.06
N ALA A 1030 6.30 59.59 2.85
CA ALA A 1030 7.49 60.05 3.55
C ALA A 1030 8.01 61.42 3.06
N SER A 1031 7.82 61.75 1.78
CA SER A 1031 8.50 62.90 1.15
C SER A 1031 7.59 63.86 0.36
N GLY A 1032 6.33 63.51 0.15
CA GLY A 1032 5.36 64.30 -0.61
C GLY A 1032 4.82 65.51 0.16
N ASN A 1033 4.13 66.41 -0.55
CA ASN A 1033 3.40 67.52 0.07
C ASN A 1033 2.10 67.04 0.76
N ALA A 1034 1.42 67.91 1.50
CA ALA A 1034 0.26 67.54 2.29
C ALA A 1034 -0.86 66.84 1.49
N ASP A 1035 -1.12 67.30 0.26
CA ASP A 1035 -2.16 66.74 -0.61
C ASP A 1035 -1.75 65.36 -1.15
N GLU A 1036 -0.50 65.21 -1.57
CA GLU A 1036 0.09 63.94 -2.02
C GLU A 1036 0.10 62.89 -0.89
N VAL A 1037 0.51 63.30 0.32
CA VAL A 1037 0.54 62.45 1.51
C VAL A 1037 -0.87 61.97 1.87
N ALA A 1038 -1.85 62.87 1.87
CA ALA A 1038 -3.23 62.52 2.20
C ALA A 1038 -3.83 61.52 1.20
N LEU A 1039 -3.54 61.69 -0.10
CA LEU A 1039 -4.02 60.79 -1.15
C LEU A 1039 -3.31 59.43 -1.11
N ALA A 1040 -1.99 59.41 -0.94
CA ALA A 1040 -1.22 58.17 -0.85
C ALA A 1040 -1.55 57.38 0.44
N ALA A 1041 -1.78 58.06 1.56
CA ALA A 1041 -2.25 57.43 2.79
C ALA A 1041 -3.65 56.82 2.62
N ARG A 1042 -4.54 57.48 1.87
CA ARG A 1042 -5.85 56.92 1.51
C ARG A 1042 -5.69 55.67 0.64
N ALA A 1043 -4.81 55.71 -0.36
CA ALA A 1043 -4.52 54.55 -1.22
C ALA A 1043 -4.03 53.34 -0.43
N LEU A 1044 -3.15 53.57 0.54
CA LEU A 1044 -2.60 52.51 1.39
C LEU A 1044 -3.65 51.80 2.27
N ARG A 1045 -4.83 52.41 2.50
CA ARG A 1045 -5.93 51.78 3.26
C ARG A 1045 -6.56 50.60 2.54
N ASP A 1046 -6.46 50.56 1.21
CA ASP A 1046 -7.01 49.46 0.42
C ASP A 1046 -6.12 48.20 0.49
N TYR A 1047 -4.95 48.30 1.14
CA TYR A 1047 -4.02 47.20 1.34
C TYR A 1047 -4.10 46.61 2.74
N GLU A 1048 -3.78 45.32 2.88
CA GLU A 1048 -3.78 44.67 4.18
C GLU A 1048 -2.68 45.25 5.08
N TRP A 1049 -3.07 45.78 6.24
CA TRP A 1049 -2.18 46.54 7.13
C TRP A 1049 -0.82 45.89 7.41
N GLN A 1050 -0.77 44.58 7.61
CA GLN A 1050 0.48 43.88 7.92
C GLN A 1050 1.50 43.95 6.77
N MET A 1051 1.03 44.08 5.52
CA MET A 1051 1.91 44.27 4.35
C MET A 1051 2.46 45.69 4.33
N VAL A 1052 1.60 46.68 4.53
CA VAL A 1052 2.02 48.09 4.62
C VAL A 1052 3.03 48.29 5.75
N LYS A 1053 2.78 47.67 6.92
CA LYS A 1053 3.71 47.69 8.05
C LYS A 1053 5.05 47.05 7.72
N HIS A 1054 5.04 45.90 7.02
CA HIS A 1054 6.25 45.17 6.67
C HIS A 1054 7.11 46.00 5.71
N GLU A 1055 6.54 46.50 4.62
CA GLU A 1055 7.26 47.32 3.62
C GLU A 1055 7.74 48.65 4.24
N ALA A 1056 6.96 49.28 5.11
CA ALA A 1056 7.40 50.45 5.85
C ALA A 1056 8.61 50.14 6.76
N GLY A 1057 8.61 48.98 7.41
CA GLY A 1057 9.74 48.51 8.21
C GLY A 1057 10.99 48.24 7.38
N VAL A 1058 10.84 47.64 6.19
CA VAL A 1058 11.93 47.43 5.24
C VAL A 1058 12.52 48.79 4.81
N MET A 1059 11.68 49.73 4.38
CA MET A 1059 12.12 51.08 3.99
C MET A 1059 12.85 51.83 5.12
N GLN A 1060 12.37 51.73 6.37
CA GLN A 1060 13.05 52.33 7.52
C GLN A 1060 14.39 51.66 7.85
N SER A 1061 14.51 50.35 7.61
CA SER A 1061 15.76 49.63 7.82
C SER A 1061 16.81 49.97 6.75
N GLU A 1062 16.38 50.18 5.51
CA GLU A 1062 17.25 50.56 4.39
C GLU A 1062 17.63 52.04 4.43
N ASN A 1063 16.72 52.91 4.91
CA ASN A 1063 16.98 54.32 5.11
C ASN A 1063 16.43 54.82 6.46
N PRO A 1064 17.26 54.81 7.53
CA PRO A 1064 16.87 55.20 8.88
C PRO A 1064 16.39 56.65 9.03
N GLU A 1065 16.70 57.52 8.06
CA GLU A 1065 16.26 58.91 8.05
C GLU A 1065 14.77 59.06 7.72
N ILE A 1066 14.17 58.04 7.10
CA ILE A 1066 12.73 58.00 6.81
C ILE A 1066 11.95 57.74 8.11
N LYS A 1067 11.42 58.81 8.70
CA LYS A 1067 10.54 58.72 9.86
C LYS A 1067 9.08 58.81 9.44
N PHE A 1068 8.40 57.68 9.44
CA PHE A 1068 6.94 57.65 9.34
C PHE A 1068 6.35 58.18 10.67
N ASP A 1069 5.72 59.35 10.62
CA ASP A 1069 5.17 60.04 11.80
C ASP A 1069 4.08 59.20 12.51
N ALA A 1070 3.82 59.48 13.79
CA ALA A 1070 2.74 58.90 14.57
C ALA A 1070 1.36 59.06 13.90
N ASN A 1071 1.21 60.07 13.04
CA ASN A 1071 0.03 60.28 12.21
C ASN A 1071 -0.19 59.18 11.16
N LEU A 1072 0.85 58.54 10.63
CA LEU A 1072 0.70 57.35 9.76
C LEU A 1072 0.07 56.18 10.54
N ARG A 1073 0.44 56.03 11.82
CA ARG A 1073 -0.16 55.02 12.70
C ARG A 1073 -1.65 55.30 12.94
N TYR A 1074 -2.03 56.57 13.05
CA TYR A 1074 -3.43 56.98 13.25
C TYR A 1074 -4.27 56.87 11.96
N LEU A 1075 -3.72 57.27 10.81
CA LEU A 1075 -4.38 57.20 9.50
C LEU A 1075 -4.59 55.78 8.98
N ILE A 1076 -3.80 54.81 9.45
CA ILE A 1076 -3.89 53.39 9.08
C ILE A 1076 -4.70 52.58 10.10
N GLN A 1077 -4.85 53.05 11.36
CA GLN A 1077 -5.64 52.39 12.40
C GLN A 1077 -7.15 52.73 12.38
N GLY A 1078 -7.54 53.82 11.73
CA GLY A 1078 -8.94 54.20 11.50
C GLY A 1078 -9.34 54.04 10.05
#